data_AF-U3F9D2-F1
#
_entry.id   AF-U3F9D2-F1
#
_cell.length_a   1.000
_cell.length_b   1.000
_cell.length_c   1.000
_cell.angle_alpha   90.00
_cell.angle_beta   90.00
_cell.angle_gamma   90.00
#
_symmetry.space_group_name_H-M   'P 1'
#
loop_
_entity.id
_entity.type
_entity.pdbx_description
1 polymer ?
#
loop_
_entity_poly.entity_id
_entity_poly.type
_entity_poly.pdbx_seq_one_letter_code
_entity_poly.pdbx_strand_id
1 'polypeptide(L)'
;MASPTSTNPAHAHFENFLQAQLCQDVLSSFQELCGALGLEPGGGLPQYHKIKDQLNYWSAKSLWTKLDKRASQPVYQQGRACTNTKCLVVGAGPCGLRAAVELALLGARVVLVEKRTKFSRHNVLHLWPFTIHDLRALGAKKFYGRFCTGTLDHISIRQLQLLLLKVALLLGVEIHWGVTFTGLQPPPRKGSGWRAQLQPNPPAQLANYEFDVLISAAGGKFVPEGFKVREMRGKLAIGITANFVNGRTVEETQVPEISGVARIYNQNFFQSLLKATGIDLENIVYYKDDTHYFVMTAKKQCLLRLGVLRQDWPDTDRLLGSANVVPEALQRFARAAADFATHGKLGKLEFAHDAHGQPDVSAFDFTSMMRAESSARVQEKHGARLLLGLVGDCLVEPFWPLGTGVARGFLAAFDAAWMVKRWAEGAECLEVLAERESLYQLLSQTSPENMHRNVAQYGLDPATRYPNLNLRAVTPNQVRDLYDVLAKEPVQRNSDKTDAGMPTTESAGTQEELLRWCQEQTAGYPGVHVTDLSSSWADGLALCALVHRLQPGLLEPSELQGLEALEATAWALKMAEHELGITPVVSAQAVVAGSDPLGLIAYLSHFHSAFKSTPHRPSPVSQASPGTSSAVLFLGKLQRTLQRSRAKENAEDVGGKKLRLEMEAETPSTEVPPEPEPGVPLTPPSQHHEGPMRAGAEDLCALCGEHLYVLERVYVNGHFFHRSCFRCHTCEATLWPGGYGQHPGDGHFYCLQHLPQPDLEEEGSDRGPESPELPTPSENSMPPGLSTPTASQEGASPVPGLSQPSRRRIRLSSLERQRLSSLNITPDPEMEPPPKPPRSCSALARQALESSFVGWGLPVQSPQVLVTMEKEEEECPSSSEEEVEEEDVPLDSDVEALLTLAKTSGTMNNYPTWRRTLLRRVKEEQMKRFRKAQAIQRRLHEIEAALRELEAEGVKLELALRRQSSSPEEQKVLWVGQLLQLVQKKNSLVAEEAELMITVQELNLEEKQWQLDQELRGYMNREETLKTAADRQAEDQGLRELVGVINQRDALIRLQEDRRLSELALGTGAQG
;
A
#
# COMPACT_ATOMS: atom_id res chain seq x y z
N MET A 1 13.23 -46.07 -39.32
CA MET A 1 13.68 -46.64 -38.03
C MET A 1 13.94 -45.46 -37.10
N ALA A 2 13.19 -45.19 -36.02
CA ALA A 2 12.13 -45.95 -35.35
C ALA A 2 10.82 -45.14 -35.22
N SER A 3 9.75 -45.76 -34.74
CA SER A 3 8.48 -45.11 -34.40
C SER A 3 8.61 -44.19 -33.18
N PRO A 4 7.88 -43.06 -33.09
CA PRO A 4 7.85 -42.18 -31.91
C PRO A 4 6.94 -42.74 -30.79
N THR A 5 6.90 -44.07 -30.66
CA THR A 5 6.15 -44.76 -29.60
C THR A 5 6.93 -44.66 -28.29
N SER A 6 6.50 -43.78 -27.39
CA SER A 6 6.90 -43.85 -25.98
C SER A 6 6.68 -45.26 -25.46
N THR A 7 7.75 -45.91 -24.98
CA THR A 7 7.69 -47.29 -24.48
C THR A 7 6.91 -47.43 -23.17
N ASN A 8 6.59 -46.33 -22.49
CA ASN A 8 5.67 -46.28 -21.36
C ASN A 8 4.46 -45.39 -21.71
N PRO A 9 3.21 -45.89 -21.65
CA PRO A 9 2.02 -45.08 -21.92
C PRO A 9 1.86 -43.92 -20.92
N ALA A 10 2.20 -44.11 -19.64
CA ALA A 10 2.07 -43.06 -18.63
C ALA A 10 2.95 -41.83 -18.93
N HIS A 11 4.14 -42.04 -19.52
CA HIS A 11 4.98 -40.92 -19.98
C HIS A 11 4.32 -40.15 -21.14
N ALA A 12 3.64 -40.84 -22.06
CA ALA A 12 2.94 -40.21 -23.17
C ALA A 12 1.74 -39.38 -22.70
N HIS A 13 0.89 -39.94 -21.82
CA HIS A 13 -0.24 -39.18 -21.25
C HIS A 13 0.23 -37.97 -20.43
N PHE A 14 1.35 -38.07 -19.70
CA PHE A 14 1.91 -36.93 -18.98
C PHE A 14 2.48 -35.85 -19.91
N GLU A 15 3.21 -36.20 -20.98
CA GLU A 15 3.65 -35.19 -21.97
C GLU A 15 2.46 -34.54 -22.70
N ASN A 16 1.42 -35.31 -23.03
CA ASN A 16 0.17 -34.77 -23.60
C ASN A 16 -0.50 -33.77 -22.63
N PHE A 17 -0.60 -34.12 -21.34
CA PHE A 17 -1.09 -33.24 -20.28
C PHE A 17 -0.26 -31.97 -20.12
N LEU A 18 1.07 -32.07 -20.16
CA LEU A 18 1.95 -30.90 -20.14
C LEU A 18 1.71 -29.99 -21.34
N GLN A 19 1.54 -30.55 -22.53
CA GLN A 19 1.43 -29.80 -23.79
C GLN A 19 0.01 -29.28 -24.10
N ALA A 20 -1.04 -29.90 -23.53
CA ALA A 20 -2.45 -29.56 -23.77
C ALA A 20 -2.76 -28.06 -23.63
N GLN A 21 -3.46 -27.49 -24.63
CA GLN A 21 -3.75 -26.05 -24.75
C GLN A 21 -5.23 -25.70 -24.57
N LEU A 22 -6.13 -26.70 -24.47
CA LEU A 22 -7.54 -26.52 -24.17
C LEU A 22 -7.86 -27.12 -22.80
N CYS A 23 -8.85 -26.56 -22.12
CA CYS A 23 -9.25 -27.03 -20.78
C CYS A 23 -9.73 -28.49 -20.80
N GLN A 24 -10.49 -28.89 -21.82
CA GLN A 24 -10.98 -30.26 -21.96
C GLN A 24 -9.82 -31.25 -22.19
N ASP A 25 -8.87 -30.93 -23.08
CA ASP A 25 -7.68 -31.75 -23.32
C ASP A 25 -6.83 -31.94 -22.05
N VAL A 26 -6.71 -30.90 -21.21
CA VAL A 26 -6.00 -31.00 -19.91
C VAL A 26 -6.71 -31.97 -18.98
N LEU A 27 -8.04 -31.96 -18.94
CA LEU A 27 -8.84 -32.83 -18.09
C LEU A 27 -8.80 -34.28 -18.60
N SER A 28 -8.97 -34.51 -19.90
CA SER A 28 -8.95 -35.87 -20.49
C SER A 28 -7.57 -36.51 -20.37
N SER A 29 -6.50 -35.80 -20.74
CA SER A 29 -5.13 -36.32 -20.61
C SER A 29 -4.72 -36.56 -19.16
N PHE A 30 -5.21 -35.76 -18.20
CA PHE A 30 -5.01 -36.03 -16.77
C PHE A 30 -5.78 -37.26 -16.29
N GLN A 31 -7.01 -37.48 -16.77
CA GLN A 31 -7.82 -38.65 -16.45
C GLN A 31 -7.21 -39.94 -17.05
N GLU A 32 -6.76 -39.89 -18.31
CA GLU A 32 -5.99 -40.97 -18.94
C GLU A 32 -4.70 -41.28 -18.17
N LEU A 33 -3.96 -40.25 -17.75
CA LEU A 33 -2.76 -40.42 -16.93
C LEU A 33 -3.08 -41.08 -15.58
N CYS A 34 -4.15 -40.66 -14.90
CA CYS A 34 -4.58 -41.27 -13.65
C CYS A 34 -4.96 -42.75 -13.86
N GLY A 35 -5.71 -43.06 -14.91
CA GLY A 35 -6.03 -44.44 -15.31
C GLY A 35 -4.78 -45.29 -15.59
N ALA A 36 -3.80 -44.75 -16.32
CA ALA A 36 -2.53 -45.43 -16.61
C ALA A 36 -1.65 -45.68 -15.36
N LEU A 37 -1.89 -44.94 -14.26
CA LEU A 37 -1.19 -45.06 -12.98
C LEU A 37 -2.01 -45.79 -11.90
N GLY A 38 -3.23 -46.23 -12.21
CA GLY A 38 -4.15 -46.88 -11.25
C GLY A 38 -4.65 -45.94 -10.14
N LEU A 39 -4.91 -44.67 -10.47
CA LEU A 39 -5.31 -43.63 -9.54
C LEU A 39 -6.66 -43.00 -9.92
N GLU A 40 -7.39 -42.53 -8.92
CA GLU A 40 -8.58 -41.68 -9.11
C GLU A 40 -8.20 -40.19 -8.96
N PRO A 41 -8.73 -39.28 -9.81
CA PRO A 41 -8.59 -37.84 -9.64
C PRO A 41 -9.21 -37.32 -8.32
N GLY A 42 -8.67 -36.23 -7.77
CA GLY A 42 -9.20 -35.59 -6.56
C GLY A 42 -8.76 -36.25 -5.24
N GLY A 43 -7.70 -37.06 -5.26
CA GLY A 43 -7.18 -37.80 -4.11
C GLY A 43 -6.24 -37.01 -3.18
N GLY A 44 -6.11 -35.69 -3.35
CA GLY A 44 -5.22 -34.81 -2.57
C GLY A 44 -3.73 -35.14 -2.69
N LEU A 45 -2.92 -34.67 -1.73
CA LEU A 45 -1.47 -34.92 -1.71
C LEU A 45 -1.05 -36.41 -1.75
N PRO A 46 -1.80 -37.39 -1.19
CA PRO A 46 -1.51 -38.80 -1.40
C PRO A 46 -1.56 -39.24 -2.87
N GLN A 47 -2.41 -38.62 -3.70
CA GLN A 47 -2.41 -38.81 -5.15
C GLN A 47 -1.14 -38.21 -5.78
N TYR A 48 -0.78 -36.97 -5.42
CA TYR A 48 0.43 -36.30 -5.89
C TYR A 48 1.69 -37.15 -5.67
N HIS A 49 1.88 -37.70 -4.46
CA HIS A 49 3.03 -38.54 -4.16
C HIS A 49 3.07 -39.79 -5.05
N LYS A 50 1.94 -40.50 -5.21
CA LYS A 50 1.85 -41.68 -6.09
C LYS A 50 2.13 -41.34 -7.56
N ILE A 51 1.67 -40.19 -8.06
CA ILE A 51 1.97 -39.71 -9.43
C ILE A 51 3.47 -39.46 -9.56
N LYS A 52 4.07 -38.69 -8.64
CA LYS A 52 5.51 -38.36 -8.64
C LYS A 52 6.39 -39.61 -8.62
N ASP A 53 6.07 -40.56 -7.75
CA ASP A 53 6.91 -41.74 -7.50
C ASP A 53 6.88 -42.71 -8.70
N GLN A 54 5.74 -42.83 -9.38
CA GLN A 54 5.61 -43.61 -10.62
C GLN A 54 6.17 -42.87 -11.86
N LEU A 55 6.13 -41.53 -11.90
CA LEU A 55 6.66 -40.70 -13.00
C LEU A 55 8.06 -40.13 -12.73
N ASN A 56 8.97 -40.97 -12.22
CA ASN A 56 10.34 -40.57 -11.87
C ASN A 56 11.31 -40.56 -13.08
N TYR A 57 10.93 -39.90 -14.18
CA TYR A 57 11.72 -39.82 -15.41
C TYR A 57 12.25 -38.40 -15.71
N TRP A 58 13.25 -38.30 -16.58
CA TRP A 58 14.07 -37.09 -16.79
C TRP A 58 13.27 -35.81 -17.05
N SER A 59 12.19 -35.90 -17.82
CA SER A 59 11.37 -34.74 -18.22
C SER A 59 10.56 -34.18 -17.05
N ALA A 60 10.07 -35.04 -16.16
CA ALA A 60 9.19 -34.70 -15.04
C ALA A 60 9.96 -34.31 -13.77
N LYS A 61 11.16 -34.88 -13.53
CA LYS A 61 11.99 -34.61 -12.33
C LYS A 61 12.11 -33.12 -11.96
N SER A 62 12.35 -32.24 -12.94
CA SER A 62 12.49 -30.79 -12.69
C SER A 62 11.22 -30.11 -12.18
N LEU A 63 10.04 -30.63 -12.53
CA LEU A 63 8.76 -30.16 -12.00
C LEU A 63 8.56 -30.63 -10.56
N TRP A 64 8.83 -31.92 -10.28
CA TRP A 64 8.74 -32.49 -8.94
C TRP A 64 9.65 -31.75 -7.94
N THR A 65 10.92 -31.52 -8.28
CA THR A 65 11.85 -30.74 -7.44
C THR A 65 11.33 -29.33 -7.10
N LYS A 66 10.54 -28.72 -8.00
CA LYS A 66 9.97 -27.39 -7.79
C LYS A 66 8.76 -27.42 -6.86
N LEU A 67 7.82 -28.33 -7.11
CA LEU A 67 6.63 -28.50 -6.27
C LEU A 67 7.02 -29.00 -4.87
N ASP A 68 7.92 -29.98 -4.76
CA ASP A 68 8.45 -30.50 -3.49
C ASP A 68 9.22 -29.41 -2.70
N LYS A 69 9.96 -28.52 -3.38
CA LYS A 69 10.61 -27.37 -2.73
C LYS A 69 9.60 -26.37 -2.14
N ARG A 70 8.41 -26.22 -2.75
CA ARG A 70 7.34 -25.40 -2.17
C ARG A 70 6.65 -26.15 -1.02
N ALA A 71 6.24 -27.39 -1.24
CA ALA A 71 5.54 -28.23 -0.26
C ALA A 71 6.34 -28.48 1.03
N SER A 72 7.68 -28.47 0.94
CA SER A 72 8.57 -28.66 2.10
C SER A 72 8.82 -27.39 2.94
N GLN A 73 8.28 -26.22 2.56
CA GLN A 73 8.39 -25.02 3.41
C GLN A 73 7.67 -25.22 4.76
N PRO A 74 8.21 -24.71 5.89
CA PRO A 74 7.70 -25.02 7.23
C PRO A 74 6.21 -24.74 7.44
N VAL A 75 5.67 -23.70 6.79
CA VAL A 75 4.26 -23.28 6.93
C VAL A 75 3.24 -24.37 6.55
N TYR A 76 3.59 -25.28 5.64
CA TYR A 76 2.69 -26.37 5.21
C TYR A 76 2.77 -27.60 6.12
N GLN A 77 3.77 -27.68 7.01
CA GLN A 77 3.99 -28.82 7.92
C GLN A 77 4.01 -30.18 7.19
N GLN A 78 4.62 -30.26 5.99
CA GLN A 78 4.59 -31.45 5.12
C GLN A 78 3.17 -31.88 4.70
N GLY A 79 2.27 -30.91 4.46
CA GLY A 79 0.88 -31.17 4.11
C GLY A 79 0.02 -31.65 5.29
N ARG A 80 0.37 -31.24 6.52
CA ARG A 80 -0.36 -31.64 7.74
C ARG A 80 -1.15 -30.52 8.40
N ALA A 81 -0.84 -29.26 8.07
CA ALA A 81 -1.38 -28.07 8.73
C ALA A 81 -2.92 -27.98 8.69
N CYS A 82 -3.57 -28.48 7.63
CA CYS A 82 -5.03 -28.37 7.44
C CYS A 82 -5.72 -29.70 7.09
N THR A 83 -5.17 -30.83 7.55
CA THR A 83 -5.64 -32.19 7.19
C THR A 83 -7.11 -32.50 7.52
N ASN A 84 -7.67 -31.85 8.54
CA ASN A 84 -9.07 -32.01 8.93
C ASN A 84 -10.01 -30.98 8.27
N THR A 85 -9.46 -30.00 7.54
CA THR A 85 -10.19 -28.90 6.91
C THR A 85 -10.71 -29.29 5.53
N LYS A 86 -11.98 -28.98 5.27
CA LYS A 86 -12.67 -29.21 4.01
C LYS A 86 -13.04 -27.87 3.38
N CYS A 87 -12.48 -27.61 2.21
CA CYS A 87 -12.58 -26.34 1.51
C CYS A 87 -13.41 -26.48 0.23
N LEU A 88 -14.45 -25.66 0.07
CA LEU A 88 -15.06 -25.38 -1.22
C LEU A 88 -14.51 -24.09 -1.80
N VAL A 89 -13.94 -24.14 -3.01
CA VAL A 89 -13.48 -22.97 -3.77
C VAL A 89 -14.46 -22.69 -4.91
N VAL A 90 -14.90 -21.45 -5.06
CA VAL A 90 -15.85 -21.05 -6.11
C VAL A 90 -15.12 -20.24 -7.19
N GLY A 91 -14.98 -20.82 -8.38
CA GLY A 91 -14.39 -20.20 -9.58
C GLY A 91 -12.97 -20.69 -9.89
N ALA A 92 -12.76 -21.20 -11.11
CA ALA A 92 -11.46 -21.58 -11.65
C ALA A 92 -10.76 -20.39 -12.35
N GLY A 93 -10.97 -19.18 -11.83
CA GLY A 93 -10.15 -18.01 -12.20
C GLY A 93 -8.70 -18.17 -11.73
N PRO A 94 -7.75 -17.34 -12.22
CA PRO A 94 -6.36 -17.41 -11.76
C PRO A 94 -6.22 -17.38 -10.24
N CYS A 95 -6.93 -16.49 -9.55
CA CYS A 95 -6.84 -16.34 -8.10
C CYS A 95 -7.48 -17.51 -7.34
N GLY A 96 -8.58 -18.08 -7.86
CA GLY A 96 -9.24 -19.25 -7.27
C GLY A 96 -8.41 -20.53 -7.40
N LEU A 97 -7.85 -20.79 -8.60
CA LEU A 97 -6.89 -21.88 -8.79
C LEU A 97 -5.63 -21.66 -7.94
N ARG A 98 -5.15 -20.42 -7.82
CA ARG A 98 -3.98 -20.10 -6.99
C ARG A 98 -4.23 -20.34 -5.50
N ALA A 99 -5.42 -20.02 -5.00
CA ALA A 99 -5.83 -20.33 -3.63
C ALA A 99 -5.97 -21.84 -3.41
N ALA A 100 -6.60 -22.56 -4.36
CA ALA A 100 -6.74 -24.01 -4.31
C ALA A 100 -5.38 -24.74 -4.22
N VAL A 101 -4.36 -24.24 -4.94
CA VAL A 101 -2.97 -24.75 -4.85
C VAL A 101 -2.40 -24.60 -3.44
N GLU A 102 -2.54 -23.44 -2.78
CA GLU A 102 -2.02 -23.27 -1.42
C GLU A 102 -2.79 -24.11 -0.39
N LEU A 103 -4.12 -24.19 -0.50
CA LEU A 103 -4.96 -25.02 0.37
C LEU A 103 -4.62 -26.51 0.23
N ALA A 104 -4.34 -26.98 -1.00
CA ALA A 104 -3.87 -28.34 -1.23
C ALA A 104 -2.48 -28.58 -0.62
N LEU A 105 -1.54 -27.63 -0.75
CA LEU A 105 -0.22 -27.72 -0.13
C LEU A 105 -0.28 -27.73 1.41
N LEU A 106 -1.23 -27.02 2.02
CA LEU A 106 -1.52 -27.08 3.47
C LEU A 106 -2.08 -28.45 3.92
N GLY A 107 -2.52 -29.30 2.98
CA GLY A 107 -3.09 -30.62 3.25
C GLY A 107 -4.62 -30.66 3.38
N ALA A 108 -5.33 -29.57 3.08
CA ALA A 108 -6.79 -29.54 3.14
C ALA A 108 -7.44 -30.39 2.02
N ARG A 109 -8.66 -30.89 2.26
CA ARG A 109 -9.48 -31.46 1.18
C ARG A 109 -10.11 -30.32 0.39
N VAL A 110 -9.55 -30.02 -0.78
CA VAL A 110 -10.01 -28.94 -1.65
C VAL A 110 -10.92 -29.48 -2.76
N VAL A 111 -12.15 -28.97 -2.82
CA VAL A 111 -13.09 -29.13 -3.93
C VAL A 111 -13.31 -27.77 -4.56
N LEU A 112 -13.30 -27.68 -5.90
CA LEU A 112 -13.51 -26.45 -6.66
C LEU A 112 -14.68 -26.59 -7.63
N VAL A 113 -15.55 -25.59 -7.69
CA VAL A 113 -16.66 -25.51 -8.67
C VAL A 113 -16.46 -24.35 -9.64
N GLU A 114 -16.61 -24.61 -10.94
CA GLU A 114 -16.55 -23.60 -12.01
C GLU A 114 -17.78 -23.72 -12.92
N LYS A 115 -18.44 -22.58 -13.17
CA LYS A 115 -19.66 -22.49 -13.98
C LYS A 115 -19.41 -22.67 -15.48
N ARG A 116 -18.21 -22.36 -15.96
CA ARG A 116 -17.78 -22.54 -17.36
C ARG A 116 -17.25 -23.96 -17.58
N THR A 117 -17.07 -24.33 -18.85
CA THR A 117 -16.45 -25.59 -19.28
C THR A 117 -15.18 -25.37 -20.13
N LYS A 118 -14.79 -24.11 -20.37
CA LYS A 118 -13.61 -23.72 -21.13
C LYS A 118 -13.00 -22.40 -20.64
N PHE A 119 -11.68 -22.27 -20.76
CA PHE A 119 -10.98 -21.00 -20.60
C PHE A 119 -10.96 -20.25 -21.93
N SER A 120 -11.66 -19.12 -22.01
CA SER A 120 -11.96 -18.44 -23.27
C SER A 120 -11.57 -16.95 -23.33
N ARG A 121 -10.80 -16.46 -22.35
CA ARG A 121 -10.37 -15.05 -22.28
C ARG A 121 -8.94 -14.91 -22.81
N HIS A 122 -8.76 -14.11 -23.86
CA HIS A 122 -7.46 -13.86 -24.49
C HIS A 122 -6.71 -12.66 -23.92
N ASN A 123 -7.42 -11.69 -23.32
CA ASN A 123 -6.82 -10.50 -22.73
C ASN A 123 -5.61 -10.80 -21.85
N VAL A 124 -4.61 -9.93 -21.94
CA VAL A 124 -3.28 -10.14 -21.35
C VAL A 124 -3.18 -9.42 -20.00
N LEU A 125 -2.66 -10.14 -19.02
CA LEU A 125 -2.45 -9.69 -17.65
C LEU A 125 -0.97 -9.38 -17.43
N HIS A 126 -0.66 -8.19 -16.95
CA HIS A 126 0.66 -7.87 -16.42
C HIS A 126 0.94 -8.64 -15.11
N LEU A 127 2.21 -8.98 -14.89
CA LEU A 127 2.72 -9.79 -13.80
C LEU A 127 3.83 -9.04 -13.07
N TRP A 128 3.61 -8.71 -11.79
CA TRP A 128 4.68 -8.17 -10.94
C TRP A 128 5.81 -9.18 -10.74
N PRO A 129 7.05 -8.73 -10.44
CA PRO A 129 8.22 -9.61 -10.28
C PRO A 129 8.01 -10.81 -9.35
N PHE A 130 7.28 -10.64 -8.24
CA PHE A 130 6.98 -11.75 -7.32
C PHE A 130 6.04 -12.80 -7.92
N THR A 131 5.05 -12.39 -8.73
CA THR A 131 4.13 -13.33 -9.40
C THR A 131 4.87 -14.13 -10.49
N ILE A 132 5.80 -13.51 -11.20
CA ILE A 132 6.69 -14.22 -12.15
C ILE A 132 7.56 -15.23 -11.40
N HIS A 133 8.12 -14.87 -10.25
CA HIS A 133 8.92 -15.78 -9.43
C HIS A 133 8.08 -16.94 -8.87
N ASP A 134 6.91 -16.66 -8.29
CA ASP A 134 5.97 -17.66 -7.76
C ASP A 134 5.55 -18.67 -8.83
N LEU A 135 5.14 -18.21 -10.02
CA LEU A 135 4.76 -19.08 -11.12
C LEU A 135 5.96 -19.88 -11.66
N ARG A 136 7.17 -19.29 -11.76
CA ARG A 136 8.40 -20.03 -12.09
C ARG A 136 8.71 -21.11 -11.06
N ALA A 137 8.45 -20.85 -9.77
CA ALA A 137 8.60 -21.81 -8.68
C ALA A 137 7.52 -22.91 -8.68
N LEU A 138 6.33 -22.66 -9.24
CA LEU A 138 5.32 -23.68 -9.54
C LEU A 138 5.56 -24.45 -10.85
N GLY A 139 6.68 -24.19 -11.55
CA GLY A 139 7.02 -24.91 -12.78
C GLY A 139 6.39 -24.34 -14.06
N ALA A 140 5.90 -23.09 -14.06
CA ALA A 140 5.30 -22.41 -15.21
C ALA A 140 6.00 -22.65 -16.55
N LYS A 141 7.34 -22.63 -16.54
CA LYS A 141 8.19 -22.80 -17.74
C LYS A 141 8.06 -24.19 -18.39
N LYS A 142 7.64 -25.20 -17.64
CA LYS A 142 7.38 -26.56 -18.12
C LYS A 142 6.00 -26.67 -18.79
N PHE A 143 4.98 -26.04 -18.21
CA PHE A 143 3.61 -26.03 -18.75
C PHE A 143 3.42 -25.04 -19.91
N TYR A 144 4.19 -23.95 -19.92
CA TYR A 144 4.16 -22.91 -20.94
C TYR A 144 5.58 -22.44 -21.24
N GLY A 145 6.20 -23.01 -22.28
CA GLY A 145 7.61 -22.76 -22.63
C GLY A 145 7.93 -21.28 -22.92
N ARG A 146 6.93 -20.49 -23.36
CA ARG A 146 7.06 -19.05 -23.62
C ARG A 146 6.93 -18.18 -22.36
N PHE A 147 6.57 -18.75 -21.20
CA PHE A 147 6.37 -17.99 -19.96
C PHE A 147 7.56 -17.08 -19.63
N CYS A 148 7.31 -15.77 -19.64
CA CYS A 148 8.29 -14.70 -19.35
C CYS A 148 9.68 -14.99 -19.96
N THR A 149 9.75 -15.23 -21.28
CA THR A 149 11.01 -15.27 -22.04
C THR A 149 11.57 -13.85 -22.23
N GLY A 150 12.87 -13.68 -21.99
CA GLY A 150 13.52 -12.37 -22.15
C GLY A 150 12.97 -11.36 -21.14
N THR A 151 12.42 -10.26 -21.63
CA THR A 151 11.85 -9.15 -20.85
C THR A 151 10.34 -9.22 -20.65
N LEU A 152 9.64 -10.23 -21.22
CA LEU A 152 8.18 -10.34 -21.11
C LEU A 152 7.73 -10.47 -19.65
N ASP A 153 6.82 -9.59 -19.23
CA ASP A 153 6.30 -9.47 -17.87
C ASP A 153 4.78 -9.70 -17.78
N HIS A 154 4.21 -10.44 -18.73
CA HIS A 154 2.77 -10.66 -18.84
C HIS A 154 2.39 -12.06 -19.31
N ILE A 155 1.09 -12.37 -19.25
CA ILE A 155 0.49 -13.64 -19.70
C ILE A 155 -0.99 -13.45 -20.05
N SER A 156 -1.49 -14.08 -21.13
CA SER A 156 -2.94 -14.15 -21.39
C SER A 156 -3.70 -14.92 -20.29
N ILE A 157 -4.91 -14.45 -19.95
CA ILE A 157 -5.74 -15.03 -18.87
C ILE A 157 -5.86 -16.55 -19.00
N ARG A 158 -6.20 -17.05 -20.20
CA ARG A 158 -6.36 -18.50 -20.43
C ARG A 158 -5.07 -19.30 -20.18
N GLN A 159 -3.89 -18.77 -20.52
CA GLN A 159 -2.63 -19.49 -20.30
C GLN A 159 -2.29 -19.58 -18.81
N LEU A 160 -2.55 -18.51 -18.04
CA LEU A 160 -2.43 -18.53 -16.59
C LEU A 160 -3.39 -19.53 -15.94
N GLN A 161 -4.63 -19.60 -16.44
CA GLN A 161 -5.62 -20.58 -15.98
C GLN A 161 -5.20 -22.03 -16.32
N LEU A 162 -4.68 -22.31 -17.52
CA LEU A 162 -4.18 -23.65 -17.91
C LEU A 162 -2.99 -24.10 -17.05
N LEU A 163 -2.04 -23.20 -16.80
CA LEU A 163 -0.88 -23.43 -15.94
C LEU A 163 -1.32 -23.82 -14.52
N LEU A 164 -2.15 -22.99 -13.89
CA LEU A 164 -2.60 -23.23 -12.52
C LEU A 164 -3.54 -24.44 -12.41
N LEU A 165 -4.35 -24.72 -13.45
CA LEU A 165 -5.16 -25.94 -13.52
C LEU A 165 -4.28 -27.19 -13.50
N LYS A 166 -3.21 -27.24 -14.29
CA LYS A 166 -2.28 -28.38 -14.29
C LYS A 166 -1.62 -28.58 -12.93
N VAL A 167 -1.23 -27.51 -12.24
CA VAL A 167 -0.68 -27.58 -10.88
C VAL A 167 -1.73 -28.08 -9.87
N ALA A 168 -2.97 -27.54 -9.91
CA ALA A 168 -4.04 -27.93 -9.00
C ALA A 168 -4.44 -29.41 -9.16
N LEU A 169 -4.56 -29.90 -10.41
CA LEU A 169 -4.83 -31.31 -10.71
C LEU A 169 -3.71 -32.23 -10.18
N LEU A 170 -2.45 -31.88 -10.40
CA LEU A 170 -1.31 -32.64 -9.90
C LEU A 170 -1.27 -32.73 -8.37
N LEU A 171 -1.69 -31.68 -7.66
CA LEU A 171 -1.80 -31.66 -6.20
C LEU A 171 -3.07 -32.35 -5.67
N GLY A 172 -3.88 -32.94 -6.56
CA GLY A 172 -5.07 -33.71 -6.21
C GLY A 172 -6.28 -32.87 -5.80
N VAL A 173 -6.39 -31.62 -6.27
CA VAL A 173 -7.60 -30.81 -6.13
C VAL A 173 -8.73 -31.43 -6.96
N GLU A 174 -9.91 -31.60 -6.37
CA GLU A 174 -11.11 -32.08 -7.04
C GLU A 174 -11.82 -30.90 -7.73
N ILE A 175 -12.07 -30.97 -9.04
CA ILE A 175 -12.60 -29.83 -9.82
C ILE A 175 -13.82 -30.23 -10.63
N HIS A 176 -14.94 -29.53 -10.43
CA HIS A 176 -16.21 -29.74 -11.12
C HIS A 176 -16.52 -28.57 -12.08
N TRP A 177 -16.83 -28.90 -13.33
CA TRP A 177 -17.02 -27.94 -14.43
C TRP A 177 -18.47 -27.88 -14.89
N GLY A 178 -18.90 -26.72 -15.38
CA GLY A 178 -20.31 -26.49 -15.73
C GLY A 178 -21.24 -26.40 -14.53
N VAL A 179 -20.70 -26.19 -13.31
CA VAL A 179 -21.45 -26.16 -12.06
C VAL A 179 -21.37 -24.77 -11.43
N THR A 180 -22.52 -24.12 -11.30
CA THR A 180 -22.65 -22.78 -10.73
C THR A 180 -22.99 -22.87 -9.25
N PHE A 181 -22.17 -22.25 -8.41
CA PHE A 181 -22.53 -21.97 -7.01
C PHE A 181 -23.58 -20.85 -6.96
N THR A 182 -24.66 -21.09 -6.22
CA THR A 182 -25.80 -20.15 -6.11
C THR A 182 -26.03 -19.64 -4.70
N GLY A 183 -25.63 -20.39 -3.67
CA GLY A 183 -25.81 -20.00 -2.28
C GLY A 183 -25.35 -21.10 -1.31
N LEU A 184 -25.53 -20.86 -0.01
CA LEU A 184 -25.23 -21.82 1.04
C LEU A 184 -26.48 -22.60 1.47
N GLN A 185 -26.32 -23.88 1.77
CA GLN A 185 -27.31 -24.66 2.48
C GLN A 185 -26.86 -24.82 3.94
N PRO A 186 -27.56 -24.22 4.91
CA PRO A 186 -27.18 -24.27 6.31
C PRO A 186 -27.39 -25.68 6.90
N PRO A 187 -26.64 -26.05 7.95
CA PRO A 187 -26.70 -27.37 8.56
C PRO A 187 -28.09 -27.66 9.14
N PRO A 188 -28.81 -28.71 8.70
CA PRO A 188 -30.19 -28.95 9.12
C PRO A 188 -30.33 -29.34 10.60
N ARG A 189 -29.28 -29.90 11.22
CA ARG A 189 -29.28 -30.32 12.64
C ARG A 189 -27.88 -30.23 13.26
N LYS A 190 -27.80 -30.35 14.58
CA LYS A 190 -26.51 -30.48 15.28
C LYS A 190 -25.78 -31.74 14.79
N GLY A 191 -24.52 -31.58 14.39
CA GLY A 191 -23.68 -32.66 13.85
C GLY A 191 -23.72 -32.87 12.33
N SER A 192 -24.48 -32.06 11.57
CA SER A 192 -24.29 -31.91 10.11
C SER A 192 -23.50 -30.66 9.79
N GLY A 193 -22.66 -30.68 8.74
CA GLY A 193 -21.93 -29.53 8.24
C GLY A 193 -22.69 -28.66 7.24
N TRP A 194 -22.03 -27.59 6.77
CA TRP A 194 -22.53 -26.70 5.73
C TRP A 194 -22.36 -27.30 4.35
N ARG A 195 -23.28 -26.99 3.43
CA ARG A 195 -23.28 -27.49 2.04
C ARG A 195 -23.52 -26.35 1.05
N ALA A 196 -23.32 -26.62 -0.24
CA ALA A 196 -23.51 -25.66 -1.31
C ALA A 196 -24.80 -25.90 -2.11
N GLN A 197 -25.50 -24.82 -2.44
CA GLN A 197 -26.57 -24.84 -3.43
C GLN A 197 -25.94 -24.67 -4.81
N LEU A 198 -26.06 -25.70 -5.66
CA LEU A 198 -25.37 -25.79 -6.95
C LEU A 198 -26.38 -26.01 -8.09
N GLN A 199 -26.13 -25.40 -9.25
CA GLN A 199 -26.93 -25.56 -10.47
C GLN A 199 -26.06 -25.80 -11.72
N PRO A 200 -26.43 -26.74 -12.61
CA PRO A 200 -27.54 -27.69 -12.53
C PRO A 200 -27.33 -28.71 -11.38
N ASN A 201 -28.33 -29.57 -11.13
CA ASN A 201 -28.27 -30.57 -10.06
C ASN A 201 -26.93 -31.34 -10.09
N PRO A 202 -26.08 -31.20 -9.05
CA PRO A 202 -24.74 -31.79 -9.05
C PRO A 202 -24.78 -33.31 -8.83
N PRO A 203 -23.67 -34.02 -9.10
CA PRO A 203 -23.51 -35.41 -8.70
C PRO A 203 -23.76 -35.59 -7.20
N ALA A 204 -24.37 -36.71 -6.79
CA ALA A 204 -24.80 -36.93 -5.41
C ALA A 204 -23.66 -36.81 -4.36
N GLN A 205 -22.41 -37.09 -4.75
CA GLN A 205 -21.23 -36.89 -3.90
C GLN A 205 -20.98 -35.40 -3.62
N LEU A 206 -21.04 -34.55 -4.66
CA LEU A 206 -20.86 -33.10 -4.55
C LEU A 206 -22.08 -32.43 -3.87
N ALA A 207 -23.30 -32.92 -4.12
CA ALA A 207 -24.52 -32.47 -3.45
C ALA A 207 -24.49 -32.66 -1.92
N ASN A 208 -23.80 -33.72 -1.47
CA ASN A 208 -23.64 -34.06 -0.05
C ASN A 208 -22.27 -33.67 0.51
N TYR A 209 -21.45 -32.93 -0.25
CA TYR A 209 -20.14 -32.49 0.21
C TYR A 209 -20.31 -31.42 1.30
N GLU A 210 -19.89 -31.77 2.52
CA GLU A 210 -19.90 -30.87 3.68
C GLU A 210 -18.52 -30.24 3.88
N PHE A 211 -18.48 -28.92 4.04
CA PHE A 211 -17.26 -28.11 4.19
C PHE A 211 -17.36 -27.14 5.37
N ASP A 212 -16.20 -26.80 5.95
CA ASP A 212 -16.04 -25.81 7.01
C ASP A 212 -15.34 -24.53 6.53
N VAL A 213 -14.84 -24.51 5.28
CA VAL A 213 -14.26 -23.32 4.62
C VAL A 213 -14.88 -23.11 3.23
N LEU A 214 -15.27 -21.87 2.94
CA LEU A 214 -15.67 -21.41 1.60
C LEU A 214 -14.73 -20.29 1.13
N ILE A 215 -14.01 -20.48 0.02
CA ILE A 215 -13.25 -19.43 -0.65
C ILE A 215 -13.98 -19.02 -1.93
N SER A 216 -14.55 -17.81 -1.95
CA SER A 216 -15.12 -17.23 -3.16
C SER A 216 -14.05 -16.52 -3.98
N ALA A 217 -13.86 -16.97 -5.22
CA ALA A 217 -12.99 -16.36 -6.23
C ALA A 217 -13.73 -16.21 -7.57
N ALA A 218 -15.04 -15.96 -7.50
CA ALA A 218 -15.98 -15.99 -8.64
C ALA A 218 -15.86 -14.79 -9.61
N GLY A 219 -15.00 -13.81 -9.29
CA GLY A 219 -14.82 -12.56 -10.03
C GLY A 219 -15.78 -11.45 -9.61
N GLY A 220 -15.52 -10.20 -10.03
CA GLY A 220 -16.16 -8.98 -9.51
C GLY A 220 -17.68 -8.83 -9.61
N LYS A 221 -18.40 -9.82 -10.16
CA LYS A 221 -19.87 -9.84 -10.27
C LYS A 221 -20.56 -10.83 -9.31
N PHE A 222 -19.83 -11.46 -8.40
CA PHE A 222 -20.41 -12.37 -7.40
C PHE A 222 -19.65 -12.33 -6.08
N VAL A 223 -20.39 -12.05 -5.00
CA VAL A 223 -19.97 -12.26 -3.61
C VAL A 223 -21.03 -13.12 -2.92
N PRO A 224 -20.67 -14.00 -1.96
CA PRO A 224 -21.64 -14.74 -1.16
C PRO A 224 -22.49 -13.82 -0.28
N GLU A 225 -23.64 -14.31 0.18
CA GLU A 225 -24.51 -13.62 1.12
C GLU A 225 -23.77 -13.22 2.41
N GLY A 226 -24.12 -12.06 2.96
CA GLY A 226 -23.47 -11.45 4.14
C GLY A 226 -22.31 -10.50 3.80
N PHE A 227 -21.69 -10.60 2.62
CA PHE A 227 -20.68 -9.63 2.20
C PHE A 227 -21.32 -8.39 1.59
N LYS A 228 -20.98 -7.22 2.15
CA LYS A 228 -21.30 -5.90 1.58
C LYS A 228 -20.17 -5.47 0.64
N VAL A 229 -20.53 -4.81 -0.46
CA VAL A 229 -19.58 -4.26 -1.43
C VAL A 229 -19.80 -2.77 -1.57
N ARG A 230 -18.74 -1.98 -1.38
CA ARG A 230 -18.71 -0.54 -1.65
C ARG A 230 -18.33 -0.32 -3.11
N GLU A 231 -19.18 0.43 -3.79
CA GLU A 231 -18.87 0.99 -5.09
C GLU A 231 -18.26 2.39 -4.91
N MET A 232 -17.05 2.61 -5.45
CA MET A 232 -16.51 3.96 -5.60
C MET A 232 -16.44 4.31 -7.09
N ARG A 233 -17.26 5.27 -7.52
CA ARG A 233 -17.26 5.77 -8.91
C ARG A 233 -16.31 6.95 -9.05
N GLY A 234 -15.32 6.79 -9.93
CA GLY A 234 -14.44 7.85 -10.39
C GLY A 234 -15.08 8.72 -11.48
N LYS A 235 -14.23 9.43 -12.24
CA LYS A 235 -14.66 10.06 -13.50
C LYS A 235 -14.97 8.98 -14.53
N LEU A 236 -15.98 9.21 -15.37
CA LEU A 236 -16.41 8.26 -16.42
C LEU A 236 -15.22 7.86 -17.31
N ALA A 237 -14.83 6.59 -17.23
CA ALA A 237 -13.72 6.00 -17.97
C ALA A 237 -14.20 4.74 -18.70
N ILE A 238 -14.02 4.71 -20.02
CA ILE A 238 -14.44 3.57 -20.85
C ILE A 238 -13.19 2.86 -21.34
N GLY A 239 -12.97 1.65 -20.83
CA GLY A 239 -11.92 0.76 -21.27
C GLY A 239 -12.32 0.05 -22.56
N ILE A 240 -11.41 -0.06 -23.52
CA ILE A 240 -11.56 -0.89 -24.71
C ILE A 240 -10.38 -1.84 -24.77
N THR A 241 -10.64 -3.14 -24.90
CA THR A 241 -9.61 -4.16 -25.16
C THR A 241 -9.78 -4.74 -26.56
N ALA A 242 -8.67 -5.02 -27.23
CA ALA A 242 -8.64 -5.67 -28.53
C ALA A 242 -7.51 -6.71 -28.58
N ASN A 243 -7.79 -7.86 -29.18
CA ASN A 243 -6.80 -8.90 -29.47
C ASN A 243 -6.69 -9.07 -30.99
N PHE A 244 -5.49 -8.88 -31.55
CA PHE A 244 -5.19 -9.16 -32.95
C PHE A 244 -4.37 -10.45 -33.09
N VAL A 245 -4.46 -11.11 -34.24
CA VAL A 245 -3.67 -12.31 -34.55
C VAL A 245 -2.18 -11.96 -34.51
N ASN A 246 -1.41 -12.72 -33.74
CA ASN A 246 0.05 -12.65 -33.74
C ASN A 246 0.61 -13.81 -34.59
N GLY A 247 1.03 -13.51 -35.82
CA GLY A 247 1.64 -14.48 -36.74
C GLY A 247 3.02 -14.95 -36.30
N ARG A 248 3.66 -14.19 -35.39
CA ARG A 248 5.03 -14.37 -34.89
C ARG A 248 6.08 -14.27 -36.00
N THR A 249 5.84 -13.43 -37.01
CA THR A 249 6.88 -13.09 -37.98
C THR A 249 8.03 -12.33 -37.32
N VAL A 250 9.14 -12.16 -38.04
CA VAL A 250 10.30 -11.42 -37.52
C VAL A 250 9.92 -9.94 -37.32
N GLU A 251 9.16 -9.37 -38.25
CA GLU A 251 8.69 -7.99 -38.25
C GLU A 251 7.80 -7.72 -37.03
N GLU A 252 6.77 -8.54 -36.83
CA GLU A 252 5.92 -8.50 -35.64
C GLU A 252 6.75 -8.62 -34.35
N THR A 253 7.76 -9.50 -34.35
CA THR A 253 8.64 -9.72 -33.18
C THR A 253 9.54 -8.52 -32.87
N GLN A 254 9.89 -7.67 -33.84
CA GLN A 254 10.68 -6.45 -33.62
C GLN A 254 9.87 -5.23 -33.14
N VAL A 255 8.53 -5.23 -33.23
CA VAL A 255 7.72 -4.08 -32.77
C VAL A 255 7.83 -3.93 -31.24
N PRO A 256 8.24 -2.77 -30.69
CA PRO A 256 8.34 -2.60 -29.24
C PRO A 256 6.95 -2.60 -28.58
N GLU A 257 6.89 -3.13 -27.36
CA GLU A 257 5.69 -3.07 -26.52
C GLU A 257 5.49 -1.67 -25.92
N ILE A 258 4.26 -1.39 -25.47
CA ILE A 258 3.89 -0.09 -24.91
C ILE A 258 3.42 -0.33 -23.47
N SER A 259 4.35 -0.25 -22.53
CA SER A 259 4.11 -0.40 -21.08
C SER A 259 3.42 0.84 -20.49
N GLY A 260 2.14 1.05 -20.83
CA GLY A 260 1.29 2.09 -20.22
C GLY A 260 1.69 3.52 -20.54
N VAL A 261 1.58 3.92 -21.81
CA VAL A 261 1.75 5.33 -22.19
C VAL A 261 0.49 6.10 -21.81
N ALA A 262 0.49 6.68 -20.61
CA ALA A 262 -0.56 7.59 -20.17
C ALA A 262 -0.38 8.99 -20.76
N ARG A 263 -1.50 9.68 -21.04
CA ARG A 263 -1.53 11.04 -21.62
C ARG A 263 -0.76 12.07 -20.81
N ILE A 264 -0.69 11.87 -19.49
CA ILE A 264 0.07 12.71 -18.55
C ILE A 264 1.55 12.79 -18.96
N TYR A 265 2.15 11.69 -19.41
CA TYR A 265 3.59 11.61 -19.72
C TYR A 265 3.93 11.83 -21.20
N ASN A 266 2.99 11.59 -22.12
CA ASN A 266 3.25 11.71 -23.57
C ASN A 266 2.11 12.42 -24.31
N GLN A 267 1.87 13.70 -23.97
CA GLN A 267 0.80 14.49 -24.58
C GLN A 267 0.95 14.60 -26.12
N ASN A 268 2.17 14.72 -26.63
CA ASN A 268 2.45 14.87 -28.07
C ASN A 268 1.95 13.65 -28.88
N PHE A 269 2.12 12.43 -28.36
CA PHE A 269 1.59 11.23 -28.98
C PHE A 269 0.05 11.27 -29.09
N PHE A 270 -0.66 11.60 -28.00
CA PHE A 270 -2.12 11.64 -28.01
C PHE A 270 -2.70 12.81 -28.83
N GLN A 271 -2.03 13.96 -28.87
CA GLN A 271 -2.40 15.06 -29.76
C GLN A 271 -2.23 14.64 -31.23
N SER A 272 -1.15 13.93 -31.55
CA SER A 272 -0.90 13.41 -32.91
C SER A 272 -1.91 12.34 -33.31
N LEU A 273 -2.24 11.40 -32.41
CA LEU A 273 -3.29 10.40 -32.60
C LEU A 273 -4.63 11.07 -32.90
N LEU A 274 -5.03 12.05 -32.07
CA LEU A 274 -6.29 12.79 -32.23
C LEU A 274 -6.32 13.55 -33.56
N LYS A 275 -5.22 14.20 -33.95
CA LYS A 275 -5.12 14.94 -35.22
C LYS A 275 -5.17 14.02 -36.44
N ALA A 276 -4.55 12.84 -36.38
CA ALA A 276 -4.46 11.91 -37.51
C ALA A 276 -5.71 11.01 -37.68
N THR A 277 -6.34 10.61 -36.58
CA THR A 277 -7.41 9.58 -36.58
C THR A 277 -8.76 10.07 -36.05
N GLY A 278 -8.80 11.25 -35.41
CA GLY A 278 -9.98 11.72 -34.67
C GLY A 278 -10.22 11.03 -33.33
N ILE A 279 -9.32 10.13 -32.89
CA ILE A 279 -9.43 9.34 -31.66
C ILE A 279 -8.80 10.08 -30.46
N ASP A 280 -9.58 10.28 -29.39
CA ASP A 280 -9.13 10.89 -28.12
C ASP A 280 -9.05 9.85 -27.00
N LEU A 281 -7.82 9.48 -26.62
CA LEU A 281 -7.52 8.52 -25.55
C LEU A 281 -6.85 9.19 -24.33
N GLU A 282 -6.90 8.49 -23.21
CA GLU A 282 -6.22 8.86 -21.96
C GLU A 282 -5.01 7.96 -21.66
N ASN A 283 -5.06 6.71 -22.10
CA ASN A 283 -3.98 5.73 -22.00
C ASN A 283 -4.10 4.71 -23.15
N ILE A 284 -2.96 4.15 -23.58
CA ILE A 284 -2.90 2.94 -24.40
C ILE A 284 -1.72 2.07 -23.95
N VAL A 285 -2.00 0.77 -23.86
CA VAL A 285 -1.06 -0.31 -23.52
C VAL A 285 -1.03 -1.29 -24.69
N TYR A 286 0.14 -1.82 -25.01
CA TYR A 286 0.34 -2.89 -26.00
C TYR A 286 1.25 -3.97 -25.43
N TYR A 287 0.78 -5.22 -25.41
CA TYR A 287 1.53 -6.43 -25.03
C TYR A 287 1.56 -7.45 -26.17
N LYS A 288 2.69 -8.14 -26.35
CA LYS A 288 2.88 -9.13 -27.42
C LYS A 288 2.91 -10.54 -26.84
N ASP A 289 1.72 -11.09 -26.66
CA ASP A 289 1.51 -12.41 -26.06
C ASP A 289 1.15 -13.46 -27.14
N ASP A 290 0.27 -14.41 -26.86
CA ASP A 290 -0.34 -15.27 -27.88
C ASP A 290 -1.18 -14.50 -28.91
N THR A 291 -1.55 -13.25 -28.61
CA THR A 291 -2.16 -12.25 -29.48
C THR A 291 -1.42 -10.92 -29.34
N HIS A 292 -1.56 -10.01 -30.31
CA HIS A 292 -1.21 -8.60 -30.09
C HIS A 292 -2.36 -7.97 -29.31
N TYR A 293 -2.16 -7.79 -28.01
CA TYR A 293 -3.19 -7.29 -27.10
C TYR A 293 -3.02 -5.80 -26.88
N PHE A 294 -4.13 -5.07 -27.03
CA PHE A 294 -4.22 -3.65 -26.71
C PHE A 294 -5.30 -3.44 -25.64
N VAL A 295 -5.00 -2.58 -24.67
CA VAL A 295 -6.02 -1.96 -23.80
C VAL A 295 -5.84 -0.46 -23.80
N MET A 296 -6.95 0.25 -23.98
CA MET A 296 -6.97 1.71 -24.10
C MET A 296 -8.15 2.30 -23.34
N THR A 297 -7.99 3.51 -22.82
CA THR A 297 -9.07 4.25 -22.13
C THR A 297 -9.51 5.41 -23.02
N ALA A 298 -10.78 5.40 -23.43
CA ALA A 298 -11.36 6.37 -24.36
C ALA A 298 -12.42 7.24 -23.69
N LYS A 299 -12.54 8.49 -24.11
CA LYS A 299 -13.58 9.41 -23.59
C LYS A 299 -14.91 9.18 -24.29
N LYS A 300 -16.02 9.20 -23.53
CA LYS A 300 -17.40 9.05 -24.04
C LYS A 300 -17.68 9.90 -25.29
N GLN A 301 -17.34 11.19 -25.25
CA GLN A 301 -17.57 12.11 -26.38
C GLN A 301 -16.82 11.74 -27.66
N CYS A 302 -15.66 11.07 -27.55
CA CYS A 302 -14.97 10.54 -28.71
C CYS A 302 -15.69 9.33 -29.31
N LEU A 303 -16.19 8.43 -28.47
CA LEU A 303 -16.88 7.22 -28.90
C LEU A 303 -18.24 7.54 -29.54
N LEU A 304 -18.96 8.54 -29.02
CA LEU A 304 -20.18 9.07 -29.64
C LEU A 304 -19.88 9.72 -31.00
N ARG A 305 -18.90 10.63 -31.07
CA ARG A 305 -18.51 11.32 -32.31
C ARG A 305 -18.11 10.36 -33.44
N LEU A 306 -17.44 9.26 -33.10
CA LEU A 306 -16.99 8.25 -34.07
C LEU A 306 -18.03 7.14 -34.33
N GLY A 307 -19.24 7.25 -33.76
CA GLY A 307 -20.33 6.29 -33.96
C GLY A 307 -20.09 4.92 -33.33
N VAL A 308 -19.18 4.81 -32.36
CA VAL A 308 -18.94 3.58 -31.56
C VAL A 308 -20.08 3.34 -30.57
N LEU A 309 -20.67 4.42 -30.06
CA LEU A 309 -21.87 4.43 -29.23
C LEU A 309 -23.01 5.12 -30.00
N ARG A 310 -24.19 4.51 -30.05
CA ARG A 310 -25.35 5.05 -30.79
C ARG A 310 -25.94 6.29 -30.13
N GLN A 311 -26.10 6.26 -28.80
CA GLN A 311 -26.74 7.30 -28.00
C GLN A 311 -25.97 7.53 -26.69
N ASP A 312 -26.07 8.76 -26.16
CA ASP A 312 -25.54 9.11 -24.84
C ASP A 312 -26.56 8.75 -23.75
N TRP A 313 -26.30 7.67 -23.01
CA TRP A 313 -27.07 7.27 -21.83
C TRP A 313 -26.34 7.70 -20.55
N PRO A 314 -27.08 8.20 -19.52
CA PRO A 314 -26.48 8.59 -18.26
C PRO A 314 -26.04 7.40 -17.40
N ASP A 315 -26.67 6.24 -17.58
CA ASP A 315 -26.32 4.99 -16.92
C ASP A 315 -25.28 4.21 -17.74
N THR A 316 -24.16 3.83 -17.11
CA THR A 316 -23.02 3.21 -17.80
C THR A 316 -23.32 1.80 -18.31
N ASP A 317 -24.12 1.01 -17.59
CA ASP A 317 -24.50 -0.34 -18.02
C ASP A 317 -25.33 -0.28 -19.32
N ARG A 318 -26.25 0.69 -19.43
CA ARG A 318 -26.97 0.96 -20.69
C ARG A 318 -26.11 1.63 -21.75
N LEU A 319 -25.17 2.49 -21.37
CA LEU A 319 -24.23 3.15 -22.30
C LEU A 319 -23.34 2.12 -23.02
N LEU A 320 -22.83 1.12 -22.29
CA LEU A 320 -21.93 0.08 -22.81
C LEU A 320 -22.67 -1.23 -23.17
N GLY A 321 -23.99 -1.27 -23.02
CA GLY A 321 -24.82 -2.40 -23.42
C GLY A 321 -24.74 -2.70 -24.92
N SER A 322 -24.90 -3.98 -25.29
CA SER A 322 -24.81 -4.46 -26.68
C SER A 322 -25.77 -3.75 -27.65
N ALA A 323 -26.92 -3.26 -27.16
CA ALA A 323 -27.87 -2.46 -27.94
C ALA A 323 -27.37 -1.04 -28.25
N ASN A 324 -26.40 -0.50 -27.51
CA ASN A 324 -25.85 0.85 -27.73
C ASN A 324 -24.47 0.84 -28.39
N VAL A 325 -23.66 -0.19 -28.17
CA VAL A 325 -22.35 -0.36 -28.82
C VAL A 325 -22.52 -0.81 -30.28
N VAL A 326 -21.75 -0.21 -31.20
CA VAL A 326 -21.74 -0.54 -32.63
C VAL A 326 -20.46 -1.35 -32.95
N PRO A 327 -20.56 -2.68 -33.20
CA PRO A 327 -19.39 -3.54 -33.34
C PRO A 327 -18.43 -3.13 -34.45
N GLU A 328 -18.94 -2.71 -35.62
CA GLU A 328 -18.15 -2.35 -36.80
C GLU A 328 -17.41 -1.02 -36.61
N ALA A 329 -17.99 -0.11 -35.81
CA ALA A 329 -17.33 1.13 -35.42
C ALA A 329 -16.29 0.89 -34.32
N LEU A 330 -16.60 0.05 -33.33
CA LEU A 330 -15.65 -0.35 -32.28
C LEU A 330 -14.42 -1.05 -32.87
N GLN A 331 -14.61 -1.95 -33.84
CA GLN A 331 -13.52 -2.61 -34.57
C GLN A 331 -12.65 -1.61 -35.34
N ARG A 332 -13.26 -0.65 -36.06
CA ARG A 332 -12.50 0.40 -36.78
C ARG A 332 -11.74 1.30 -35.81
N PHE A 333 -12.35 1.69 -34.70
CA PHE A 333 -11.74 2.49 -33.65
C PHE A 333 -10.51 1.80 -33.06
N ALA A 334 -10.67 0.56 -32.59
CA ALA A 334 -9.58 -0.20 -31.97
C ALA A 334 -8.44 -0.50 -32.94
N ARG A 335 -8.76 -0.86 -34.20
CA ARG A 335 -7.75 -1.09 -35.25
C ARG A 335 -6.95 0.18 -35.55
N ALA A 336 -7.61 1.32 -35.74
CA ALA A 336 -6.94 2.59 -36.05
C ALA A 336 -6.04 3.08 -34.89
N ALA A 337 -6.49 2.92 -33.65
CA ALA A 337 -5.67 3.24 -32.47
C ALA A 337 -4.43 2.34 -32.35
N ALA A 338 -4.59 1.03 -32.56
CA ALA A 338 -3.49 0.05 -32.49
C ALA A 338 -2.46 0.22 -33.62
N ASP A 339 -2.93 0.47 -34.85
CA ASP A 339 -2.10 0.73 -36.02
C ASP A 339 -1.26 2.01 -35.86
N PHE A 340 -1.90 3.11 -35.42
CA PHE A 340 -1.20 4.37 -35.12
C PHE A 340 -0.17 4.19 -33.99
N ALA A 341 -0.54 3.52 -32.90
CA ALA A 341 0.33 3.30 -31.75
C ALA A 341 1.58 2.47 -32.07
N THR A 342 1.51 1.59 -33.08
CA THR A 342 2.64 0.76 -33.53
C THR A 342 3.27 1.27 -34.83
N HIS A 343 2.86 2.45 -35.31
CA HIS A 343 3.32 3.07 -36.57
C HIS A 343 3.18 2.14 -37.80
N GLY A 344 2.12 1.34 -37.85
CA GLY A 344 1.86 0.36 -38.93
C GLY A 344 2.86 -0.80 -38.99
N LYS A 345 3.80 -0.93 -38.04
CA LYS A 345 4.86 -1.95 -38.07
C LYS A 345 4.37 -3.38 -37.84
N LEU A 346 3.14 -3.54 -37.32
CA LEU A 346 2.46 -4.83 -37.23
C LEU A 346 1.79 -5.25 -38.56
N GLY A 347 1.85 -4.41 -39.60
CA GLY A 347 1.18 -4.66 -40.86
C GLY A 347 -0.34 -4.64 -40.73
N LYS A 348 -1.03 -5.43 -41.56
CA LYS A 348 -2.50 -5.46 -41.60
C LYS A 348 -3.07 -6.19 -40.37
N LEU A 349 -3.56 -5.42 -39.40
CA LEU A 349 -4.17 -5.93 -38.17
C LEU A 349 -5.50 -6.68 -38.40
N GLU A 350 -5.44 -8.01 -38.28
CA GLU A 350 -6.60 -8.92 -38.28
C GLU A 350 -6.98 -9.30 -36.85
N PHE A 351 -8.27 -9.25 -36.51
CA PHE A 351 -8.72 -9.56 -35.16
C PHE A 351 -8.58 -11.06 -34.86
N ALA A 352 -8.19 -11.39 -33.63
CA ALA A 352 -8.39 -12.72 -33.09
C ALA A 352 -9.89 -13.00 -32.93
N HIS A 353 -10.25 -14.26 -32.73
CA HIS A 353 -11.64 -14.65 -32.49
C HIS A 353 -11.89 -14.86 -31.00
N ASP A 354 -13.03 -14.37 -30.52
CA ASP A 354 -13.46 -14.51 -29.13
C ASP A 354 -14.06 -15.91 -28.83
N ALA A 355 -14.68 -16.06 -27.66
CA ALA A 355 -15.33 -17.30 -27.22
C ALA A 355 -16.51 -17.77 -28.11
N HIS A 356 -17.04 -16.87 -28.96
CA HIS A 356 -18.23 -17.00 -29.80
C HIS A 356 -17.90 -16.94 -31.30
N GLY A 357 -16.63 -16.81 -31.68
CA GLY A 357 -16.20 -16.69 -33.07
C GLY A 357 -16.36 -15.29 -33.68
N GLN A 358 -16.55 -14.26 -32.84
CA GLN A 358 -16.60 -12.85 -33.26
C GLN A 358 -15.22 -12.19 -33.14
N PRO A 359 -14.97 -11.07 -33.84
CA PRO A 359 -13.75 -10.27 -33.65
C PRO A 359 -13.56 -9.88 -32.17
N ASP A 360 -12.41 -10.24 -31.61
CA ASP A 360 -12.07 -10.11 -30.19
C ASP A 360 -11.76 -8.64 -29.84
N VAL A 361 -12.83 -7.85 -29.68
CA VAL A 361 -12.84 -6.48 -29.20
C VAL A 361 -14.02 -6.27 -28.26
N SER A 362 -13.82 -5.54 -27.16
CA SER A 362 -14.87 -5.32 -26.15
C SER A 362 -14.67 -3.99 -25.42
N ALA A 363 -15.77 -3.38 -25.00
CA ALA A 363 -15.80 -2.19 -24.16
C ALA A 363 -16.22 -2.54 -22.73
N PHE A 364 -15.63 -1.87 -21.74
CA PHE A 364 -15.80 -2.11 -20.31
C PHE A 364 -15.92 -0.79 -19.56
N ASP A 365 -16.67 -0.79 -18.46
CA ASP A 365 -16.67 0.32 -17.53
C ASP A 365 -15.41 0.26 -16.65
N PHE A 366 -14.61 1.33 -16.65
CA PHE A 366 -13.48 1.54 -15.74
C PHE A 366 -13.76 2.66 -14.72
N THR A 367 -15.00 3.16 -14.68
CA THR A 367 -15.46 4.22 -13.76
C THR A 367 -15.69 3.68 -12.36
N SER A 368 -16.29 2.49 -12.27
CA SER A 368 -16.57 1.80 -11.03
C SER A 368 -15.32 1.07 -10.54
N MET A 369 -15.04 1.17 -9.24
CA MET A 369 -14.08 0.33 -8.53
C MET A 369 -14.79 -0.32 -7.36
N MET A 370 -15.14 -1.60 -7.52
CA MET A 370 -15.80 -2.38 -6.47
C MET A 370 -14.80 -2.87 -5.41
N ARG A 371 -15.15 -2.71 -4.14
CA ARG A 371 -14.37 -3.19 -2.99
C ARG A 371 -15.29 -3.78 -1.93
N ALA A 372 -15.04 -5.01 -1.49
CA ALA A 372 -15.77 -5.59 -0.35
C ALA A 372 -15.49 -4.82 0.95
N GLU A 373 -16.46 -4.74 1.86
CA GLU A 373 -16.24 -4.08 3.16
C GLU A 373 -15.28 -4.89 4.05
N SER A 374 -15.44 -6.22 4.06
CA SER A 374 -14.51 -7.16 4.68
C SER A 374 -14.01 -8.18 3.67
N SER A 375 -12.88 -8.81 4.00
CA SER A 375 -12.30 -9.89 3.21
C SER A 375 -12.69 -11.30 3.69
N ALA A 376 -13.17 -11.42 4.93
CA ALA A 376 -13.70 -12.65 5.49
C ALA A 376 -14.94 -12.44 6.39
N ARG A 377 -15.64 -13.52 6.67
CA ARG A 377 -16.75 -13.65 7.65
C ARG A 377 -16.75 -15.06 8.23
N VAL A 378 -17.39 -15.26 9.39
CA VAL A 378 -17.69 -16.59 9.94
C VAL A 378 -19.20 -16.72 10.15
N GLN A 379 -19.79 -17.84 9.77
CA GLN A 379 -21.19 -18.18 10.06
C GLN A 379 -21.24 -19.42 10.96
N GLU A 380 -21.98 -19.39 12.06
CA GLU A 380 -22.24 -20.57 12.89
C GLU A 380 -23.75 -20.87 12.97
N LYS A 381 -24.13 -22.13 12.70
CA LYS A 381 -25.48 -22.63 12.97
C LYS A 381 -25.40 -24.04 13.53
N HIS A 382 -26.20 -24.33 14.56
CA HIS A 382 -26.24 -25.64 15.25
C HIS A 382 -24.87 -26.16 15.75
N GLY A 383 -23.92 -25.27 16.05
CA GLY A 383 -22.55 -25.62 16.45
C GLY A 383 -21.61 -25.98 15.28
N ALA A 384 -22.07 -25.93 14.04
CA ALA A 384 -21.23 -26.08 12.85
C ALA A 384 -20.85 -24.69 12.32
N ARG A 385 -19.55 -24.41 12.33
CA ARG A 385 -18.97 -23.15 11.83
C ARG A 385 -18.58 -23.28 10.36
N LEU A 386 -18.65 -22.15 9.66
CA LEU A 386 -18.17 -21.97 8.29
C LEU A 386 -17.35 -20.69 8.23
N LEU A 387 -16.11 -20.79 7.79
CA LEU A 387 -15.23 -19.66 7.48
C LEU A 387 -15.39 -19.28 6.01
N LEU A 388 -15.78 -18.04 5.73
CA LEU A 388 -15.92 -17.50 4.38
C LEU A 388 -14.79 -16.52 4.09
N GLY A 389 -14.13 -16.64 2.94
CA GLY A 389 -13.10 -15.70 2.47
C GLY A 389 -13.29 -15.30 1.01
N LEU A 390 -13.01 -14.04 0.69
CA LEU A 390 -13.02 -13.50 -0.68
C LEU A 390 -11.59 -13.40 -1.25
N VAL A 391 -11.41 -13.74 -2.53
CA VAL A 391 -10.10 -13.76 -3.21
C VAL A 391 -10.21 -13.26 -4.65
N GLY A 392 -9.32 -12.35 -5.07
CA GLY A 392 -9.30 -11.80 -6.44
C GLY A 392 -10.34 -10.70 -6.69
N ASP A 393 -10.84 -10.59 -7.92
CA ASP A 393 -11.65 -9.45 -8.37
C ASP A 393 -12.97 -9.24 -7.58
N CYS A 394 -13.47 -10.24 -6.84
CA CYS A 394 -14.64 -10.09 -5.96
C CYS A 394 -14.31 -9.44 -4.60
N LEU A 395 -13.02 -9.31 -4.25
CA LEU A 395 -12.53 -8.67 -3.04
C LEU A 395 -12.12 -7.20 -3.29
N VAL A 396 -11.34 -6.98 -4.35
CA VAL A 396 -10.96 -5.66 -4.86
C VAL A 396 -10.90 -5.76 -6.39
N GLU A 397 -11.69 -4.94 -7.06
CA GLU A 397 -11.65 -4.86 -8.51
C GLU A 397 -10.35 -4.19 -9.00
N PRO A 398 -9.61 -4.80 -9.94
CA PRO A 398 -8.35 -4.23 -10.41
C PRO A 398 -8.57 -3.25 -11.56
N PHE A 399 -7.93 -2.09 -11.49
CA PHE A 399 -7.80 -1.20 -12.64
C PHE A 399 -6.75 -1.74 -13.62
N TRP A 400 -7.19 -2.35 -14.72
CA TRP A 400 -6.34 -3.15 -15.63
C TRP A 400 -5.12 -2.40 -16.19
N PRO A 401 -5.20 -1.10 -16.57
CA PRO A 401 -4.03 -0.37 -17.09
C PRO A 401 -2.87 -0.20 -16.10
N LEU A 402 -3.08 -0.43 -14.79
CA LEU A 402 -2.01 -0.46 -13.77
C LEU A 402 -1.53 -1.89 -13.43
N GLY A 403 -2.08 -2.92 -14.07
CA GLY A 403 -1.58 -4.30 -13.96
C GLY A 403 -1.68 -4.94 -12.56
N THR A 404 -2.55 -4.43 -11.68
CA THR A 404 -2.59 -4.81 -10.26
C THR A 404 -3.30 -6.14 -9.97
N GLY A 405 -4.11 -6.67 -10.90
CA GLY A 405 -5.04 -7.77 -10.66
C GLY A 405 -4.42 -9.09 -10.23
N VAL A 406 -3.45 -9.62 -10.98
CA VAL A 406 -2.80 -10.90 -10.61
C VAL A 406 -2.06 -10.77 -9.29
N ALA A 407 -1.34 -9.66 -9.10
CA ALA A 407 -0.59 -9.38 -7.89
C ALA A 407 -1.48 -9.35 -6.65
N ARG A 408 -2.48 -8.47 -6.61
CA ARG A 408 -3.39 -8.33 -5.47
C ARG A 408 -4.26 -9.58 -5.27
N GLY A 409 -4.68 -10.23 -6.35
CA GLY A 409 -5.41 -11.50 -6.29
C GLY A 409 -4.58 -12.65 -5.72
N PHE A 410 -3.27 -12.73 -6.01
CA PHE A 410 -2.38 -13.74 -5.43
C PHE A 410 -2.05 -13.44 -3.97
N LEU A 411 -1.86 -12.17 -3.60
CA LEU A 411 -1.69 -11.78 -2.20
C LEU A 411 -2.94 -12.12 -1.37
N ALA A 412 -4.12 -11.79 -1.86
CA ALA A 412 -5.39 -12.19 -1.23
C ALA A 412 -5.53 -13.72 -1.12
N ALA A 413 -5.04 -14.49 -2.10
CA ALA A 413 -5.02 -15.95 -2.04
C ALA A 413 -4.06 -16.48 -0.95
N PHE A 414 -2.89 -15.86 -0.78
CA PHE A 414 -1.97 -16.19 0.30
C PHE A 414 -2.53 -15.82 1.68
N ASP A 415 -3.15 -14.65 1.81
CA ASP A 415 -3.76 -14.21 3.08
C ASP A 415 -4.97 -15.07 3.46
N ALA A 416 -5.76 -15.51 2.47
CA ALA A 416 -6.85 -16.46 2.69
C ALA A 416 -6.35 -17.85 3.08
N ALA A 417 -5.29 -18.36 2.45
CA ALA A 417 -4.69 -19.64 2.84
C ALA A 417 -4.01 -19.57 4.22
N TRP A 418 -3.37 -18.45 4.56
CA TRP A 418 -2.85 -18.18 5.91
C TRP A 418 -3.97 -18.15 6.96
N MET A 419 -5.06 -17.44 6.69
CA MET A 419 -6.27 -17.42 7.53
C MET A 419 -6.83 -18.83 7.74
N VAL A 420 -6.90 -19.67 6.70
CA VAL A 420 -7.35 -21.07 6.82
C VAL A 420 -6.37 -21.93 7.63
N LYS A 421 -5.07 -21.66 7.54
CA LYS A 421 -4.06 -22.29 8.40
C LYS A 421 -4.26 -21.89 9.87
N ARG A 422 -4.52 -20.61 10.18
CA ARG A 422 -4.83 -20.12 11.54
C ARG A 422 -6.13 -20.73 12.09
N TRP A 423 -7.14 -20.90 11.24
CA TRP A 423 -8.39 -21.59 11.54
C TRP A 423 -8.17 -23.07 11.89
N ALA A 424 -7.39 -23.80 11.09
CA ALA A 424 -7.06 -25.21 11.32
C ALA A 424 -6.23 -25.44 12.61
N GLU A 425 -5.43 -24.45 13.02
CA GLU A 425 -4.73 -24.43 14.31
C GLU A 425 -5.66 -24.22 15.52
N GLY A 426 -6.95 -23.95 15.31
CA GLY A 426 -7.94 -23.78 16.38
C GLY A 426 -7.93 -22.40 17.05
N ALA A 427 -7.39 -21.36 16.38
CA ALA A 427 -7.47 -19.98 16.86
C ALA A 427 -8.92 -19.48 16.97
N GLU A 428 -9.17 -18.50 17.84
CA GLU A 428 -10.53 -17.99 18.03
C GLU A 428 -11.05 -17.29 16.77
N CYS A 429 -12.36 -17.44 16.49
CA CYS A 429 -12.94 -16.96 15.23
C CYS A 429 -12.76 -15.44 15.03
N LEU A 430 -12.86 -14.65 16.10
CA LEU A 430 -12.64 -13.20 16.07
C LEU A 430 -11.17 -12.82 15.91
N GLU A 431 -10.23 -13.64 16.41
CA GLU A 431 -8.79 -13.44 16.16
C GLU A 431 -8.45 -13.71 14.69
N VAL A 432 -8.95 -14.82 14.12
CA VAL A 432 -8.76 -15.16 12.70
C VAL A 432 -9.29 -14.06 11.79
N LEU A 433 -10.47 -13.50 12.11
CA LEU A 433 -11.05 -12.37 11.38
C LEU A 433 -10.23 -11.08 11.54
N ALA A 434 -9.83 -10.71 12.76
CA ALA A 434 -9.05 -9.51 13.02
C ALA A 434 -7.65 -9.54 12.36
N GLU A 435 -6.99 -10.70 12.39
CA GLU A 435 -5.71 -10.94 11.70
C GLU A 435 -5.89 -10.78 10.18
N ARG A 436 -6.96 -11.38 9.62
CA ARG A 436 -7.27 -11.33 8.19
C ARG A 436 -7.62 -9.92 7.70
N GLU A 437 -8.38 -9.14 8.47
CA GLU A 437 -8.77 -7.77 8.12
C GLU A 437 -7.60 -6.78 8.29
N SER A 438 -6.70 -7.01 9.26
CA SER A 438 -5.44 -6.25 9.38
C SER A 438 -4.60 -6.36 8.09
N LEU A 439 -4.53 -7.54 7.47
CA LEU A 439 -3.90 -7.73 6.16
C LEU A 439 -4.68 -7.04 5.03
N TYR A 440 -6.02 -7.08 5.09
CA TYR A 440 -6.87 -6.52 4.04
C TYR A 440 -6.74 -4.99 3.91
N GLN A 441 -6.50 -4.28 5.01
CA GLN A 441 -6.25 -2.82 4.98
C GLN A 441 -5.08 -2.44 4.07
N LEU A 442 -4.03 -3.26 4.00
CA LEU A 442 -2.83 -3.03 3.17
C LEU A 442 -3.09 -3.27 1.67
N LEU A 443 -4.00 -4.19 1.33
CA LEU A 443 -4.10 -4.76 -0.01
C LEU A 443 -4.32 -3.73 -1.13
N SER A 444 -5.17 -2.73 -0.92
CA SER A 444 -5.49 -1.70 -1.91
C SER A 444 -4.33 -0.72 -2.18
N GLN A 445 -3.34 -0.66 -1.30
CA GLN A 445 -2.20 0.25 -1.38
C GLN A 445 -0.92 -0.43 -1.91
N THR A 446 -0.90 -1.76 -1.96
CA THR A 446 0.25 -2.55 -2.44
C THR A 446 0.77 -2.11 -3.80
N SER A 447 2.10 -2.06 -3.92
CA SER A 447 2.89 -1.89 -5.15
C SER A 447 4.21 -2.68 -5.03
N PRO A 448 4.97 -2.92 -6.12
CA PRO A 448 6.28 -3.55 -6.02
C PRO A 448 7.29 -2.79 -5.13
N GLU A 449 7.10 -1.48 -4.95
CA GLU A 449 8.01 -0.58 -4.24
C GLU A 449 7.78 -0.59 -2.71
N ASN A 450 6.53 -0.76 -2.26
CA ASN A 450 6.17 -0.75 -0.83
C ASN A 450 6.06 -2.15 -0.20
N MET A 451 6.43 -3.19 -0.94
CA MET A 451 6.49 -4.58 -0.47
C MET A 451 7.93 -5.05 -0.26
N HIS A 452 8.13 -6.19 0.41
CA HIS A 452 9.47 -6.73 0.63
C HIS A 452 10.21 -7.01 -0.69
N ARG A 453 11.41 -6.44 -0.85
CA ARG A 453 12.21 -6.55 -2.09
C ARG A 453 12.66 -8.00 -2.40
N ASN A 454 12.78 -8.87 -1.39
CA ASN A 454 13.23 -10.24 -1.58
C ASN A 454 12.10 -11.20 -2.01
N VAL A 455 11.63 -11.03 -3.25
CA VAL A 455 10.54 -11.84 -3.84
C VAL A 455 10.83 -13.35 -3.90
N ALA A 456 12.09 -13.76 -3.69
CA ALA A 456 12.48 -15.17 -3.65
C ALA A 456 12.08 -15.89 -2.35
N GLN A 457 11.85 -15.14 -1.28
CA GLN A 457 11.49 -15.65 0.05
C GLN A 457 9.98 -15.56 0.38
N TYR A 458 9.16 -15.04 -0.54
CA TYR A 458 7.72 -14.92 -0.33
C TYR A 458 7.06 -16.29 -0.10
N GLY A 459 6.34 -16.42 1.01
CA GLY A 459 5.53 -17.58 1.38
C GLY A 459 4.14 -17.18 1.86
N LEU A 460 3.41 -18.13 2.45
CA LEU A 460 2.10 -17.86 3.05
C LEU A 460 2.18 -16.89 4.24
N ASP A 461 3.24 -16.97 5.04
CA ASP A 461 3.48 -16.05 6.15
C ASP A 461 3.50 -14.59 5.65
N PRO A 462 2.55 -13.74 6.09
CA PRO A 462 2.45 -12.37 5.60
C PRO A 462 3.67 -11.51 5.95
N ALA A 463 4.44 -11.83 7.00
CA ALA A 463 5.66 -11.11 7.35
C ALA A 463 6.77 -11.29 6.30
N THR A 464 6.70 -12.31 5.43
CA THR A 464 7.62 -12.47 4.29
C THR A 464 7.30 -11.53 3.12
N ARG A 465 6.14 -10.85 3.16
CA ARG A 465 5.56 -10.09 2.02
C ARG A 465 5.38 -8.61 2.35
N TYR A 466 4.82 -8.31 3.54
CA TYR A 466 4.50 -6.96 3.99
C TYR A 466 5.55 -6.45 4.99
N PRO A 467 6.30 -5.38 4.67
CA PRO A 467 7.21 -4.76 5.64
C PRO A 467 6.43 -4.06 6.75
N ASN A 468 7.03 -3.97 7.94
CA ASN A 468 6.46 -3.30 9.12
C ASN A 468 5.03 -3.77 9.49
N LEU A 469 4.76 -5.05 9.27
CA LEU A 469 3.43 -5.66 9.43
C LEU A 469 2.88 -5.54 10.85
N ASN A 470 1.69 -4.93 10.99
CA ASN A 470 0.91 -4.93 12.22
C ASN A 470 -0.33 -5.84 12.08
N LEU A 471 -0.25 -7.08 12.56
CA LEU A 471 -1.38 -8.04 12.60
C LEU A 471 -2.48 -7.68 13.62
N ARG A 472 -2.32 -6.57 14.36
CA ARG A 472 -3.29 -6.05 15.34
C ARG A 472 -3.81 -4.65 14.96
N ALA A 473 -3.71 -4.28 13.67
CA ALA A 473 -4.27 -3.03 13.16
C ALA A 473 -5.81 -3.02 13.26
N VAL A 474 -6.42 -4.20 13.12
CA VAL A 474 -7.81 -4.50 13.48
C VAL A 474 -7.80 -5.41 14.70
N THR A 475 -8.74 -5.21 15.63
CA THR A 475 -8.88 -5.98 16.87
C THR A 475 -10.10 -6.91 16.83
N PRO A 476 -10.12 -8.01 17.61
CA PRO A 476 -11.27 -8.94 17.69
C PRO A 476 -12.62 -8.26 18.00
N ASN A 477 -12.60 -7.11 18.71
CA ASN A 477 -13.82 -6.36 19.01
C ASN A 477 -14.41 -5.63 17.80
N GLN A 478 -13.57 -5.20 16.85
CA GLN A 478 -13.98 -4.44 15.66
C GLN A 478 -14.55 -5.32 14.54
N VAL A 479 -14.49 -6.65 14.68
CA VAL A 479 -14.95 -7.63 13.67
C VAL A 479 -16.08 -8.52 14.18
N ARG A 480 -16.76 -8.12 15.27
CA ARG A 480 -17.89 -8.86 15.86
C ARG A 480 -19.06 -9.01 14.89
N ASP A 481 -19.30 -7.99 14.08
CA ASP A 481 -20.31 -7.96 13.00
C ASP A 481 -19.95 -8.87 11.81
N LEU A 482 -18.72 -9.39 11.74
CA LEU A 482 -18.28 -10.38 10.76
C LEU A 482 -18.49 -11.83 11.24
N TYR A 483 -18.99 -12.03 12.46
CA TYR A 483 -19.28 -13.35 13.04
C TYR A 483 -20.79 -13.54 13.29
N ASP A 484 -21.46 -14.20 12.35
CA ASP A 484 -22.90 -14.41 12.33
C ASP A 484 -23.29 -15.71 13.06
N VAL A 485 -23.83 -15.60 14.27
CA VAL A 485 -24.44 -16.74 14.98
C VAL A 485 -25.93 -16.83 14.62
N LEU A 486 -26.28 -17.76 13.74
CA LEU A 486 -27.65 -17.97 13.27
C LEU A 486 -28.48 -18.69 14.36
N ALA A 487 -29.11 -17.89 15.22
CA ALA A 487 -30.04 -18.36 16.24
C ALA A 487 -31.24 -19.12 15.64
N LYS A 488 -31.90 -19.94 16.48
CA LYS A 488 -33.09 -20.70 16.08
C LYS A 488 -34.19 -19.77 15.55
N GLU A 489 -34.90 -20.21 14.51
CA GLU A 489 -36.17 -19.60 14.12
C GLU A 489 -37.13 -19.57 15.31
N PRO A 490 -38.00 -18.54 15.42
CA PRO A 490 -38.98 -18.42 16.50
C PRO A 490 -40.10 -19.44 16.31
N VAL A 491 -39.86 -20.69 16.74
CA VAL A 491 -40.89 -21.72 16.83
C VAL A 491 -41.95 -21.24 17.81
N GLN A 492 -43.21 -21.18 17.36
CA GLN A 492 -44.35 -20.80 18.19
C GLN A 492 -44.39 -21.65 19.47
N ARG A 493 -44.46 -20.96 20.62
CA ARG A 493 -44.66 -21.61 21.93
C ARG A 493 -46.00 -22.34 21.95
N ASN A 494 -45.95 -23.67 21.88
CA ASN A 494 -46.91 -24.52 22.56
C ASN A 494 -46.22 -25.12 23.79
N SER A 495 -46.88 -25.00 24.94
CA SER A 495 -46.40 -25.51 26.22
C SER A 495 -46.59 -27.03 26.32
N ASP A 496 -45.57 -27.76 26.79
CA ASP A 496 -45.71 -28.44 28.08
C ASP A 496 -44.39 -28.90 28.74
N LYS A 497 -44.54 -29.15 30.05
CA LYS A 497 -43.65 -29.42 31.19
C LYS A 497 -42.46 -30.42 31.10
N THR A 498 -41.39 -30.06 31.84
CA THR A 498 -40.49 -30.85 32.75
C THR A 498 -39.86 -32.16 32.23
N ASP A 499 -38.54 -32.41 32.29
CA ASP A 499 -37.72 -32.57 33.51
C ASP A 499 -36.18 -32.48 33.28
N ALA A 500 -35.37 -32.64 34.34
CA ALA A 500 -34.00 -32.15 34.50
C ALA A 500 -32.84 -32.93 33.86
N GLY A 501 -31.68 -32.26 33.72
CA GLY A 501 -30.38 -32.87 33.42
C GLY A 501 -29.29 -31.89 32.95
N MET A 502 -28.54 -31.27 33.87
CA MET A 502 -27.35 -30.45 33.55
C MET A 502 -26.12 -31.33 33.24
N PRO A 503 -25.15 -30.83 32.47
CA PRO A 503 -23.88 -30.40 33.09
C PRO A 503 -23.57 -28.91 32.87
N THR A 504 -22.74 -28.36 33.76
CA THR A 504 -22.46 -26.94 33.92
C THR A 504 -21.54 -26.33 32.83
N THR A 505 -21.77 -25.05 32.53
CA THR A 505 -20.78 -24.16 31.89
C THR A 505 -20.91 -22.78 32.56
N GLU A 506 -20.03 -22.49 33.51
CA GLU A 506 -20.21 -21.41 34.51
C GLU A 506 -20.12 -19.97 33.96
N SER A 507 -19.93 -19.78 32.64
CA SER A 507 -19.83 -18.45 32.02
C SER A 507 -21.19 -17.78 31.74
N ALA A 508 -22.28 -18.52 31.61
CA ALA A 508 -23.59 -17.95 31.23
C ALA A 508 -24.33 -17.29 32.41
N GLY A 509 -24.08 -17.75 33.65
CA GLY A 509 -24.88 -17.36 34.82
C GLY A 509 -24.77 -15.89 35.23
N THR A 510 -23.62 -15.24 35.00
CA THR A 510 -23.39 -13.85 35.40
C THR A 510 -24.13 -12.84 34.52
N GLN A 511 -24.24 -13.10 33.22
CA GLN A 511 -24.95 -12.22 32.29
C GLN A 511 -26.48 -12.36 32.43
N GLU A 512 -26.98 -13.58 32.67
CA GLU A 512 -28.40 -13.81 32.97
C GLU A 512 -28.81 -13.18 34.33
N GLU A 513 -27.92 -13.21 35.32
CA GLU A 513 -28.14 -12.54 36.61
C GLU A 513 -28.16 -11.01 36.46
N LEU A 514 -27.20 -10.44 35.72
CA LEU A 514 -27.14 -9.00 35.44
C LEU A 514 -28.39 -8.52 34.67
N LEU A 515 -28.82 -9.27 33.64
CA LEU A 515 -30.01 -8.94 32.87
C LEU A 515 -31.27 -8.97 33.75
N ARG A 516 -31.42 -9.98 34.61
CA ARG A 516 -32.53 -10.08 35.57
C ARG A 516 -32.52 -8.92 36.56
N TRP A 517 -31.37 -8.57 37.10
CA TRP A 517 -31.24 -7.42 38.01
C TRP A 517 -31.62 -6.10 37.32
N CYS A 518 -31.15 -5.87 36.08
CA CYS A 518 -31.54 -4.69 35.30
C CYS A 518 -33.05 -4.66 35.02
N GLN A 519 -33.67 -5.80 34.73
CA GLN A 519 -35.13 -5.93 34.58
C GLN A 519 -35.88 -5.58 35.87
N GLU A 520 -35.40 -6.04 37.02
CA GLU A 520 -35.98 -5.73 38.34
C GLU A 520 -35.86 -4.23 38.68
N GLN A 521 -34.71 -3.59 38.41
CA GLN A 521 -34.52 -2.17 38.69
C GLN A 521 -35.35 -1.26 37.78
N THR A 522 -35.45 -1.61 36.48
CA THR A 522 -36.17 -0.83 35.47
C THR A 522 -37.66 -1.17 35.38
N ALA A 523 -38.16 -2.11 36.17
CA ALA A 523 -39.58 -2.44 36.23
C ALA A 523 -40.45 -1.24 36.66
N GLY A 524 -41.58 -1.06 35.98
CA GLY A 524 -42.60 -0.05 36.32
C GLY A 524 -42.41 1.34 35.70
N TYR A 525 -41.36 1.58 34.91
CA TYR A 525 -41.20 2.83 34.16
C TYR A 525 -41.94 2.79 32.81
N PRO A 526 -42.62 3.87 32.40
CA PRO A 526 -43.30 3.92 31.11
C PRO A 526 -42.28 3.94 29.96
N GLY A 527 -42.52 3.15 28.91
CA GLY A 527 -41.66 3.09 27.72
C GLY A 527 -40.40 2.24 27.86
N VAL A 528 -40.02 1.81 29.06
CA VAL A 528 -38.79 1.02 29.30
C VAL A 528 -39.09 -0.47 29.36
N HIS A 529 -38.39 -1.28 28.55
CA HIS A 529 -38.54 -2.73 28.53
C HIS A 529 -37.22 -3.45 28.23
N VAL A 530 -36.46 -3.79 29.28
CA VAL A 530 -35.13 -4.41 29.15
C VAL A 530 -35.24 -5.90 28.77
N THR A 531 -34.94 -6.24 27.52
CA THR A 531 -34.92 -7.63 27.01
C THR A 531 -33.53 -8.18 26.72
N ASP A 532 -32.56 -7.31 26.50
CA ASP A 532 -31.17 -7.63 26.21
C ASP A 532 -30.23 -6.61 26.90
N LEU A 533 -28.93 -6.77 26.69
CA LEU A 533 -27.89 -5.83 27.13
C LEU A 533 -27.27 -5.11 25.91
N SER A 534 -28.13 -4.74 24.95
CA SER A 534 -27.76 -3.97 23.75
C SER A 534 -28.91 -3.08 23.26
N SER A 535 -29.84 -3.61 22.45
CA SER A 535 -30.88 -2.81 21.79
C SER A 535 -31.88 -2.17 22.76
N SER A 536 -32.11 -2.81 23.91
CA SER A 536 -33.04 -2.34 24.96
C SER A 536 -32.54 -1.10 25.72
N TRP A 537 -31.34 -0.60 25.41
CA TRP A 537 -30.71 0.57 26.03
C TRP A 537 -30.44 1.70 25.02
N ALA A 538 -30.73 1.47 23.74
CA ALA A 538 -30.40 2.37 22.64
C ALA A 538 -31.24 3.66 22.62
N ASP A 539 -32.38 3.69 23.31
CA ASP A 539 -33.22 4.87 23.48
C ASP A 539 -32.79 5.77 24.67
N GLY A 540 -31.81 5.33 25.47
CA GLY A 540 -31.36 6.01 26.68
C GLY A 540 -32.32 5.93 27.88
N LEU A 541 -33.60 5.60 27.67
CA LEU A 541 -34.63 5.58 28.70
C LEU A 541 -34.37 4.50 29.75
N ALA A 542 -33.84 3.34 29.35
CA ALA A 542 -33.45 2.28 30.28
C ALA A 542 -32.32 2.68 31.24
N LEU A 543 -31.34 3.48 30.77
CA LEU A 543 -30.31 4.05 31.65
C LEU A 543 -30.89 5.11 32.59
N CYS A 544 -31.77 5.99 32.10
CA CYS A 544 -32.43 7.01 32.92
C CYS A 544 -33.26 6.36 34.05
N ALA A 545 -34.04 5.32 33.72
CA ALA A 545 -34.83 4.55 34.68
C ALA A 545 -33.97 3.86 35.75
N LEU A 546 -32.80 3.33 35.35
CA LEU A 546 -31.84 2.70 36.26
C LEU A 546 -31.24 3.74 37.23
N VAL A 547 -30.79 4.89 36.74
CA VAL A 547 -30.24 5.98 37.57
C VAL A 547 -31.30 6.52 38.54
N HIS A 548 -32.50 6.82 38.04
CA HIS A 548 -33.60 7.32 38.87
C HIS A 548 -34.06 6.28 39.93
N ARG A 549 -34.02 4.98 39.62
CA ARG A 549 -34.34 3.92 40.60
C ARG A 549 -33.34 3.90 41.76
N LEU A 550 -32.06 4.07 41.46
CA LEU A 550 -30.97 3.96 42.42
C LEU A 550 -30.79 5.23 43.28
N GLN A 551 -31.16 6.40 42.75
CA GLN A 551 -31.22 7.66 43.50
C GLN A 551 -32.50 8.45 43.15
N PRO A 552 -33.63 8.13 43.81
CA PRO A 552 -34.90 8.85 43.61
C PRO A 552 -34.78 10.31 44.04
N GLY A 553 -35.24 11.23 43.18
CA GLY A 553 -35.20 12.68 43.42
C GLY A 553 -34.24 13.48 42.53
N LEU A 554 -33.51 12.84 41.60
CA LEU A 554 -32.67 13.51 40.61
C LEU A 554 -33.42 14.03 39.37
N LEU A 555 -34.63 13.53 39.12
CA LEU A 555 -35.46 13.95 37.99
C LEU A 555 -36.93 13.58 38.24
N GLU A 556 -37.88 14.39 37.77
CA GLU A 556 -39.29 13.99 37.74
C GLU A 556 -39.59 13.15 36.48
N PRO A 557 -40.33 12.02 36.56
CA PRO A 557 -40.60 11.17 35.38
C PRO A 557 -41.30 11.87 34.21
N SER A 558 -41.91 13.04 34.45
CA SER A 558 -42.56 13.87 33.44
C SER A 558 -41.56 14.59 32.52
N GLU A 559 -40.31 14.80 32.95
CA GLU A 559 -39.30 15.59 32.21
C GLU A 559 -38.54 14.78 31.16
N LEU A 560 -38.56 13.44 31.23
CA LEU A 560 -37.99 12.53 30.22
C LEU A 560 -38.86 12.39 28.98
N GLN A 561 -40.10 12.89 29.01
CA GLN A 561 -41.12 12.60 28.00
C GLN A 561 -41.02 13.53 26.78
N GLY A 562 -39.93 13.40 26.02
CA GLY A 562 -39.71 14.14 24.77
C GLY A 562 -38.26 14.31 24.31
N LEU A 563 -37.26 13.83 25.06
CA LEU A 563 -35.83 13.95 24.72
C LEU A 563 -35.41 12.99 23.60
N GLU A 564 -34.44 13.40 22.78
CA GLU A 564 -33.81 12.49 21.82
C GLU A 564 -32.91 11.46 22.53
N ALA A 565 -32.79 10.26 21.94
CA ALA A 565 -32.08 9.14 22.56
C ALA A 565 -30.62 9.45 22.95
N LEU A 566 -29.94 10.30 22.17
CA LEU A 566 -28.58 10.76 22.46
C LEU A 566 -28.52 11.61 23.75
N GLU A 567 -29.48 12.51 23.94
CA GLU A 567 -29.55 13.43 25.07
C GLU A 567 -29.92 12.70 26.36
N ALA A 568 -30.94 11.82 26.29
CA ALA A 568 -31.31 10.95 27.41
C ALA A 568 -30.12 10.07 27.86
N THR A 569 -29.42 9.45 26.90
CA THR A 569 -28.23 8.65 27.18
C THR A 569 -27.09 9.48 27.78
N ALA A 570 -26.79 10.64 27.21
CA ALA A 570 -25.73 11.53 27.71
C ALA A 570 -26.03 12.06 29.11
N TRP A 571 -27.29 12.40 29.41
CA TRP A 571 -27.74 12.78 30.75
C TRP A 571 -27.53 11.64 31.75
N ALA A 572 -27.98 10.42 31.42
CA ALA A 572 -27.87 9.29 32.34
C ALA A 572 -26.40 8.92 32.66
N LEU A 573 -25.52 8.96 31.66
CA LEU A 573 -24.08 8.74 31.85
C LEU A 573 -23.47 9.81 32.78
N LYS A 574 -23.81 11.09 32.58
CA LYS A 574 -23.30 12.21 33.38
C LYS A 574 -23.80 12.18 34.83
N MET A 575 -25.07 11.80 35.04
CA MET A 575 -25.64 11.66 36.39
C MET A 575 -25.10 10.44 37.12
N ALA A 576 -24.93 9.31 36.44
CA ALA A 576 -24.28 8.14 37.02
C ALA A 576 -22.82 8.43 37.43
N GLU A 577 -22.10 9.27 36.69
CA GLU A 577 -20.76 9.71 37.06
C GLU A 577 -20.76 10.65 38.29
N HIS A 578 -21.62 11.67 38.29
CA HIS A 578 -21.64 12.71 39.32
C HIS A 578 -22.24 12.23 40.65
N GLU A 579 -23.37 11.50 40.59
CA GLU A 579 -24.19 11.15 41.76
C GLU A 579 -23.87 9.74 42.28
N LEU A 580 -23.71 8.78 41.36
CA LEU A 580 -23.45 7.37 41.71
C LEU A 580 -21.94 7.03 41.71
N GLY A 581 -21.08 7.93 41.24
CA GLY A 581 -19.63 7.73 41.14
C GLY A 581 -19.19 6.71 40.08
N ILE A 582 -20.07 6.37 39.12
CA ILE A 582 -19.82 5.35 38.09
C ILE A 582 -19.38 6.02 36.79
N THR A 583 -18.06 6.11 36.60
CA THR A 583 -17.44 6.68 35.39
C THR A 583 -17.88 5.95 34.11
N PRO A 584 -18.28 6.65 33.03
CA PRO A 584 -18.69 6.05 31.76
C PRO A 584 -17.61 5.14 31.15
N VAL A 585 -17.99 3.89 30.87
CA VAL A 585 -17.14 2.93 30.12
C VAL A 585 -17.43 2.99 28.61
N VAL A 586 -18.60 3.52 28.25
CA VAL A 586 -19.11 3.66 26.87
C VAL A 586 -19.54 5.10 26.62
N SER A 587 -19.41 5.56 25.37
CA SER A 587 -19.93 6.87 24.96
C SER A 587 -21.43 6.80 24.69
N ALA A 588 -22.14 7.93 24.82
CA ALA A 588 -23.57 7.98 24.52
C ALA A 588 -23.89 7.52 23.09
N GLN A 589 -23.04 7.89 22.13
CA GLN A 589 -23.14 7.45 20.73
C GLN A 589 -23.02 5.93 20.58
N ALA A 590 -22.11 5.28 21.31
CA ALA A 590 -21.92 3.82 21.23
C ALA A 590 -23.08 3.04 21.86
N VAL A 591 -23.74 3.59 22.88
CA VAL A 591 -24.95 3.02 23.48
C VAL A 591 -26.14 3.16 22.54
N VAL A 592 -26.40 4.37 22.01
CA VAL A 592 -27.51 4.63 21.06
C VAL A 592 -27.34 3.84 19.76
N ALA A 593 -26.12 3.69 19.26
CA ALA A 593 -25.85 2.86 18.09
C ALA A 593 -25.85 1.34 18.37
N GLY A 594 -25.95 0.92 19.64
CA GLY A 594 -25.82 -0.48 20.05
C GLY A 594 -24.48 -1.14 19.70
N SER A 595 -23.44 -0.34 19.42
CA SER A 595 -22.21 -0.80 18.78
C SER A 595 -21.17 -1.39 19.75
N ASP A 596 -21.32 -1.17 21.06
CA ASP A 596 -20.46 -1.79 22.09
C ASP A 596 -21.26 -2.45 23.23
N PRO A 597 -21.84 -3.65 23.01
CA PRO A 597 -22.52 -4.39 24.06
C PRO A 597 -21.63 -4.82 25.22
N LEU A 598 -20.31 -5.05 25.01
CA LEU A 598 -19.42 -5.45 26.10
C LEU A 598 -19.03 -4.28 27.00
N GLY A 599 -18.77 -3.11 26.42
CA GLY A 599 -18.61 -1.89 27.19
C GLY A 599 -19.87 -1.56 27.99
N LEU A 600 -21.06 -1.75 27.42
CA LEU A 600 -22.33 -1.58 28.11
C LEU A 600 -22.54 -2.62 29.23
N ILE A 601 -22.23 -3.89 28.99
CA ILE A 601 -22.26 -4.95 30.02
C ILE A 601 -21.27 -4.63 31.16
N ALA A 602 -20.06 -4.18 30.85
CA ALA A 602 -19.07 -3.77 31.85
C ALA A 602 -19.54 -2.55 32.65
N TYR A 603 -20.16 -1.57 31.97
CA TYR A 603 -20.74 -0.40 32.60
C TYR A 603 -21.87 -0.78 33.57
N LEU A 604 -22.87 -1.54 33.11
CA LEU A 604 -23.98 -2.03 33.93
C LEU A 604 -23.51 -2.95 35.07
N SER A 605 -22.43 -3.71 34.86
CA SER A 605 -21.80 -4.51 35.92
C SER A 605 -21.26 -3.65 37.07
N HIS A 606 -20.85 -2.40 36.82
CA HIS A 606 -20.48 -1.47 37.90
C HIS A 606 -21.70 -1.07 38.74
N PHE A 607 -22.86 -0.80 38.13
CA PHE A 607 -24.11 -0.52 38.87
C PHE A 607 -24.53 -1.74 39.71
N HIS A 608 -24.55 -2.93 39.09
CA HIS A 608 -24.86 -4.17 39.80
C HIS A 608 -23.90 -4.40 40.96
N SER A 609 -22.58 -4.26 40.74
CA SER A 609 -21.58 -4.43 41.80
C SER A 609 -21.72 -3.40 42.94
N ALA A 610 -22.12 -2.15 42.64
CA ALA A 610 -22.28 -1.11 43.63
C ALA A 610 -23.57 -1.25 44.45
N PHE A 611 -24.67 -1.73 43.84
CA PHE A 611 -26.02 -1.64 44.41
C PHE A 611 -26.72 -2.98 44.71
N LYS A 612 -26.10 -4.14 44.42
CA LYS A 612 -26.66 -5.48 44.76
C LYS A 612 -26.80 -5.74 46.28
N SER A 613 -26.24 -4.90 47.15
CA SER A 613 -26.00 -5.21 48.57
C SER A 613 -26.55 -4.21 49.59
N THR A 614 -27.58 -3.42 49.26
CA THR A 614 -28.13 -2.35 50.14
C THR A 614 -29.50 -2.68 50.78
N PRO A 615 -29.55 -3.21 52.01
CA PRO A 615 -30.76 -3.25 52.84
C PRO A 615 -30.94 -1.99 53.71
N HIS A 616 -32.18 -1.73 54.14
CA HIS A 616 -32.55 -0.61 55.02
C HIS A 616 -31.73 -0.53 56.34
N ARG A 617 -31.42 0.70 56.78
CA ARG A 617 -30.86 1.05 58.12
C ARG A 617 -31.95 1.06 59.22
N PRO A 618 -31.65 0.96 60.55
CA PRO A 618 -30.57 1.71 61.23
C PRO A 618 -29.77 1.05 62.42
N SER A 619 -28.49 1.43 62.56
CA SER A 619 -27.68 1.60 63.82
C SER A 619 -27.34 0.37 64.74
N PRO A 620 -26.30 0.44 65.61
CA PRO A 620 -24.88 0.76 65.31
C PRO A 620 -23.83 -0.14 66.05
N VAL A 621 -22.54 -0.01 65.66
CA VAL A 621 -21.29 -0.45 66.35
C VAL A 621 -20.97 -1.96 66.51
N SER A 622 -19.92 -2.43 65.80
CA SER A 622 -18.71 -3.05 66.38
C SER A 622 -17.63 -3.33 65.32
N GLN A 623 -16.35 -3.32 65.73
CA GLN A 623 -15.17 -3.36 64.85
C GLN A 623 -14.69 -4.79 64.56
N ALA A 624 -14.20 -5.03 63.33
CA ALA A 624 -13.20 -6.07 63.01
C ALA A 624 -12.36 -5.65 61.78
N SER A 625 -11.14 -6.19 61.67
CA SER A 625 -10.01 -5.67 60.89
C SER A 625 -9.88 -6.22 59.44
N PRO A 626 -9.05 -5.60 58.57
CA PRO A 626 -9.08 -5.83 57.12
C PRO A 626 -8.13 -6.93 56.62
N GLY A 627 -8.52 -7.58 55.52
CA GLY A 627 -7.66 -8.50 54.75
C GLY A 627 -8.03 -8.53 53.27
N THR A 628 -7.03 -8.53 52.39
CA THR A 628 -7.12 -8.86 50.95
C THR A 628 -8.06 -8.03 50.04
N SER A 629 -8.02 -6.69 50.13
CA SER A 629 -8.55 -5.80 49.06
C SER A 629 -7.49 -4.86 48.44
N SER A 630 -6.20 -5.07 48.73
CA SER A 630 -5.12 -4.14 48.35
C SER A 630 -4.56 -4.34 46.94
N ALA A 631 -4.71 -5.53 46.33
CA ALA A 631 -4.09 -5.83 45.03
C ALA A 631 -4.75 -5.11 43.83
N VAL A 632 -6.09 -5.09 43.79
CA VAL A 632 -6.84 -4.51 42.65
C VAL A 632 -6.75 -2.97 42.64
N LEU A 633 -6.79 -2.34 43.82
CA LEU A 633 -6.56 -0.89 43.97
C LEU A 633 -5.10 -0.47 43.68
N PHE A 634 -4.13 -1.38 43.73
CA PHE A 634 -2.74 -1.09 43.36
C PHE A 634 -2.54 -1.12 41.85
N LEU A 635 -3.13 -2.09 41.13
CA LEU A 635 -3.10 -2.14 39.66
C LEU A 635 -3.82 -0.93 39.04
N GLY A 636 -4.98 -0.54 39.58
CA GLY A 636 -5.68 0.69 39.17
C GLY A 636 -4.88 1.98 39.43
N LYS A 637 -3.96 2.00 40.41
CA LYS A 637 -3.03 3.12 40.62
C LYS A 637 -1.86 3.09 39.63
N LEU A 638 -1.31 1.92 39.30
CA LEU A 638 -0.23 1.79 38.32
C LEU A 638 -0.67 2.20 36.91
N GLN A 639 -1.90 1.84 36.52
CA GLN A 639 -2.50 2.23 35.25
C GLN A 639 -2.75 3.74 35.17
N ARG A 640 -3.15 4.38 36.28
CA ARG A 640 -3.25 5.85 36.39
C ARG A 640 -1.91 6.55 36.29
N THR A 641 -0.80 5.95 36.76
CA THR A 641 0.55 6.54 36.61
C THR A 641 1.03 6.50 35.16
N LEU A 642 0.79 5.40 34.44
CA LEU A 642 1.13 5.26 33.02
C LEU A 642 0.22 6.06 32.07
N GLN A 643 -1.03 6.32 32.45
CA GLN A 643 -1.89 7.25 31.72
C GLN A 643 -1.58 8.71 32.05
N ARG A 644 -1.18 9.04 33.28
CA ARG A 644 -0.73 10.40 33.65
C ARG A 644 0.64 10.79 33.11
N SER A 645 1.52 9.87 32.72
CA SER A 645 2.71 10.23 31.95
C SER A 645 2.34 10.63 30.51
N ARG A 646 1.46 9.88 29.84
CA ARG A 646 0.96 10.24 28.49
C ARG A 646 -0.01 11.43 28.44
N ALA A 647 -0.69 11.73 29.55
CA ALA A 647 -1.59 12.88 29.69
C ALA A 647 -0.94 14.06 30.45
N LYS A 648 0.40 14.07 30.62
CA LYS A 648 1.18 15.24 31.05
C LYS A 648 2.22 15.71 30.03
N GLU A 649 2.37 14.99 28.91
CA GLU A 649 3.05 15.50 27.70
C GLU A 649 2.08 16.25 26.77
N ASN A 650 0.76 16.18 27.04
CA ASN A 650 -0.27 16.93 26.31
C ASN A 650 -1.09 17.74 27.33
N ALA A 651 -0.94 19.08 27.28
CA ALA A 651 -1.46 20.09 28.23
C ALA A 651 -0.75 20.07 29.61
N GLU A 652 -0.15 21.16 30.11
CA GLU A 652 -0.11 22.57 29.68
C GLU A 652 1.26 23.20 30.00
N ASP A 653 1.73 24.14 29.17
CA ASP A 653 2.34 25.39 29.69
C ASP A 653 2.20 26.56 28.68
N VAL A 654 1.11 27.31 28.78
CA VAL A 654 1.15 28.77 29.03
C VAL A 654 -0.09 29.10 29.88
N GLY A 655 0.00 29.62 31.11
CA GLY A 655 1.20 29.87 31.91
C GLY A 655 0.88 30.43 33.30
N GLY A 656 1.89 30.44 34.19
CA GLY A 656 1.73 30.78 35.62
C GLY A 656 2.24 32.15 36.05
N LYS A 657 1.35 33.16 36.03
CA LYS A 657 1.29 34.35 36.92
C LYS A 657 2.54 35.19 37.22
N LYS A 658 2.48 36.45 36.77
CA LYS A 658 3.10 37.61 37.43
C LYS A 658 2.48 37.80 38.82
N LEU A 659 3.30 38.12 39.82
CA LEU A 659 2.86 38.46 41.18
C LEU A 659 1.83 39.60 41.19
N ARG A 660 0.78 39.47 42.01
CA ARG A 660 -0.03 40.59 42.47
C ARG A 660 0.11 40.72 43.98
N LEU A 661 0.69 41.85 44.40
CA LEU A 661 0.48 42.41 45.73
C LEU A 661 -1.00 42.82 45.83
N GLU A 662 -1.69 42.52 46.93
CA GLU A 662 -2.52 43.48 47.67
C GLU A 662 -3.25 42.86 48.86
N MET A 663 -3.67 43.74 49.77
CA MET A 663 -4.07 43.46 51.14
C MET A 663 -5.56 43.11 51.26
N GLU A 664 -5.94 42.59 52.43
CA GLU A 664 -7.28 42.11 52.78
C GLU A 664 -8.38 43.18 52.64
N ALA A 665 -9.58 42.81 52.17
CA ALA A 665 -10.73 42.52 53.05
C ALA A 665 -12.12 42.71 52.37
N GLU A 666 -13.05 41.84 52.78
CA GLU A 666 -14.53 41.92 52.73
C GLU A 666 -15.32 41.81 51.41
N THR A 667 -16.46 41.13 51.56
CA THR A 667 -17.54 40.76 50.59
C THR A 667 -18.73 41.75 50.78
N PRO A 668 -19.96 41.65 50.20
CA PRO A 668 -20.61 40.53 49.47
C PRO A 668 -21.62 40.85 48.31
N SER A 669 -22.07 39.77 47.61
CA SER A 669 -23.39 39.50 46.95
C SER A 669 -24.03 40.55 45.96
N THR A 670 -25.05 40.27 45.10
CA THR A 670 -26.10 39.21 45.01
C THR A 670 -26.68 39.09 43.56
N GLU A 671 -27.15 37.88 43.19
CA GLU A 671 -28.17 37.42 42.20
C GLU A 671 -28.80 38.33 41.07
N VAL A 672 -28.70 37.89 39.79
CA VAL A 672 -29.75 37.24 38.90
C VAL A 672 -31.19 37.87 38.90
N PRO A 673 -31.96 38.11 37.78
CA PRO A 673 -32.23 37.29 36.56
C PRO A 673 -32.49 38.07 35.18
N PRO A 674 -33.43 37.77 34.21
CA PRO A 674 -33.08 37.59 32.76
C PRO A 674 -33.97 38.26 31.63
N GLU A 675 -33.59 38.06 30.34
CA GLU A 675 -34.36 38.16 29.04
C GLU A 675 -35.19 39.45 28.66
N PRO A 676 -35.69 39.69 27.40
CA PRO A 676 -35.47 39.08 26.06
C PRO A 676 -35.19 40.11 24.89
N GLU A 677 -35.37 39.69 23.62
CA GLU A 677 -35.29 40.36 22.27
C GLU A 677 -36.18 41.61 22.02
N PRO A 678 -36.28 42.24 20.80
CA PRO A 678 -35.27 42.78 19.84
C PRO A 678 -35.59 44.22 19.32
N GLY A 679 -34.71 44.86 18.50
CA GLY A 679 -35.12 46.03 17.65
C GLY A 679 -34.08 47.13 17.32
N VAL A 680 -34.20 47.74 16.13
CA VAL A 680 -33.38 48.85 15.56
C VAL A 680 -34.25 50.14 15.43
N PRO A 681 -33.80 51.32 14.91
CA PRO A 681 -32.51 52.05 14.96
C PRO A 681 -32.65 53.52 15.46
N LEU A 682 -31.55 54.30 15.53
CA LEU A 682 -31.36 55.66 14.92
C LEU A 682 -30.38 56.61 15.68
N THR A 683 -29.64 57.40 14.88
CA THR A 683 -28.73 58.52 15.21
C THR A 683 -29.49 59.87 15.29
N PRO A 684 -28.90 61.10 15.42
CA PRO A 684 -27.50 61.56 15.62
C PRO A 684 -27.33 62.54 16.85
N PRO A 685 -26.20 63.26 17.05
CA PRO A 685 -26.03 64.62 16.47
C PRO A 685 -24.57 65.04 16.13
N SER A 686 -24.36 66.34 15.81
CA SER A 686 -23.28 66.88 14.96
C SER A 686 -22.17 67.73 15.65
N GLN A 687 -20.98 67.73 15.04
CA GLN A 687 -20.05 68.86 14.71
C GLN A 687 -19.30 69.69 15.80
N HIS A 688 -17.95 69.75 15.70
CA HIS A 688 -17.15 70.89 15.17
C HIS A 688 -15.60 70.79 15.40
N HIS A 689 -14.80 70.99 14.32
CA HIS A 689 -13.41 71.56 14.19
C HIS A 689 -12.24 71.20 15.17
N GLU A 690 -10.95 71.13 14.78
CA GLU A 690 -10.25 70.81 13.51
C GLU A 690 -8.72 70.62 13.74
N GLY A 691 -8.16 69.46 13.35
CA GLY A 691 -6.78 69.30 12.80
C GLY A 691 -5.57 69.00 13.74
N PRO A 692 -4.46 68.39 13.24
CA PRO A 692 -4.34 67.46 12.11
C PRO A 692 -3.62 66.11 12.47
N MET A 693 -3.71 65.16 11.53
CA MET A 693 -3.20 63.78 11.51
C MET A 693 -1.90 63.42 12.29
N ARG A 694 -1.92 62.22 12.88
CA ARG A 694 -0.84 61.22 12.69
C ARG A 694 -1.44 59.85 12.38
N ALA A 695 -1.18 59.36 11.17
CA ALA A 695 -1.34 57.96 10.78
C ALA A 695 0.00 57.47 10.24
N GLY A 696 0.33 56.18 10.42
CA GLY A 696 1.49 55.53 9.81
C GLY A 696 2.57 55.09 10.81
N ALA A 697 2.62 53.77 11.05
CA ALA A 697 3.75 53.08 11.66
C ALA A 697 3.84 51.59 11.23
N GLU A 698 2.71 50.96 10.86
CA GLU A 698 2.60 49.50 10.64
C GLU A 698 2.79 49.04 9.17
N ASP A 699 2.90 49.98 8.23
CA ASP A 699 2.84 49.74 6.78
C ASP A 699 4.19 49.93 6.05
N LEU A 700 5.33 49.94 6.77
CA LEU A 700 6.68 50.16 6.19
C LEU A 700 7.59 48.93 6.31
N CYS A 701 8.45 48.72 5.32
CA CYS A 701 9.45 47.66 5.30
C CYS A 701 10.64 47.97 6.20
N ALA A 702 10.94 47.09 7.15
CA ALA A 702 12.02 47.30 8.12
C ALA A 702 13.46 47.22 7.54
N LEU A 703 13.64 46.89 6.25
CA LEU A 703 14.94 46.91 5.57
C LEU A 703 15.18 48.15 4.69
N CYS A 704 14.17 48.59 3.91
CA CYS A 704 14.32 49.69 2.96
C CYS A 704 13.57 50.97 3.35
N GLY A 705 12.71 50.93 4.38
CA GLY A 705 11.89 52.06 4.83
C GLY A 705 10.68 52.37 3.93
N GLU A 706 10.57 51.72 2.76
CA GLU A 706 9.49 51.94 1.79
C GLU A 706 8.18 51.25 2.19
N HIS A 707 7.08 51.75 1.64
CA HIS A 707 5.72 51.27 1.93
C HIS A 707 5.47 49.83 1.46
N LEU A 708 4.75 49.06 2.28
CA LEU A 708 4.40 47.66 2.02
C LEU A 708 2.93 47.48 1.61
N TYR A 709 2.72 46.97 0.41
CA TYR A 709 1.38 46.56 -0.04
C TYR A 709 1.05 45.14 0.44
N VAL A 710 -0.23 44.81 0.63
CA VAL A 710 -0.70 43.56 1.27
C VAL A 710 -0.11 42.30 0.59
N LEU A 711 0.05 42.31 -0.73
CA LEU A 711 0.66 41.19 -1.46
C LEU A 711 2.19 41.16 -1.41
N GLU A 712 2.88 42.22 -1.03
CA GLU A 712 4.35 42.23 -0.90
C GLU A 712 4.84 41.84 0.50
N ARG A 713 3.97 41.96 1.51
CA ARG A 713 4.28 41.70 2.92
C ARG A 713 4.75 40.26 3.14
N VAL A 714 5.86 40.14 3.87
CA VAL A 714 6.35 38.94 4.54
C VAL A 714 6.60 39.31 6.01
N TYR A 715 6.03 38.55 6.94
CA TYR A 715 6.17 38.78 8.38
C TYR A 715 7.23 37.84 8.96
N VAL A 716 8.24 38.41 9.62
CA VAL A 716 9.41 37.69 10.15
C VAL A 716 9.87 38.38 11.45
N ASN A 717 10.06 37.61 12.53
CA ASN A 717 10.59 38.10 13.82
C ASN A 717 9.92 39.39 14.36
N GLY A 718 8.60 39.56 14.20
CA GLY A 718 7.89 40.75 14.69
C GLY A 718 7.85 41.93 13.72
N HIS A 719 8.50 41.83 12.55
CA HIS A 719 8.61 42.90 11.57
C HIS A 719 8.11 42.48 10.19
N PHE A 720 7.71 43.46 9.37
CA PHE A 720 7.33 43.23 7.98
C PHE A 720 8.43 43.66 7.02
N PHE A 721 8.59 42.87 5.95
CA PHE A 721 9.58 43.08 4.89
C PHE A 721 8.94 42.86 3.52
N HIS A 722 9.48 43.49 2.47
CA HIS A 722 9.18 43.07 1.10
C HIS A 722 9.82 41.69 0.85
N ARG A 723 9.11 40.79 0.17
CA ARG A 723 9.67 39.50 -0.29
C ARG A 723 10.96 39.67 -1.12
N SER A 724 11.07 40.77 -1.84
CA SER A 724 12.25 41.15 -2.63
C SER A 724 13.43 41.65 -1.79
N CYS A 725 13.20 42.20 -0.59
CA CYS A 725 14.24 42.71 0.31
C CYS A 725 14.79 41.64 1.26
N PHE A 726 13.98 40.65 1.64
CA PHE A 726 14.40 39.58 2.54
C PHE A 726 15.30 38.56 1.83
N ARG A 727 16.61 38.86 1.73
CA ARG A 727 17.62 38.08 0.98
C ARG A 727 18.83 37.74 1.84
N CYS A 728 19.52 36.66 1.47
CA CYS A 728 20.81 36.30 2.05
C CYS A 728 21.88 37.31 1.64
N HIS A 729 22.60 37.90 2.59
CA HIS A 729 23.68 38.84 2.30
C HIS A 729 24.77 38.25 1.38
N THR A 730 25.17 36.99 1.58
CA THR A 730 26.24 36.33 0.81
C THR A 730 25.84 35.82 -0.58
N CYS A 731 24.59 35.39 -0.80
CA CYS A 731 24.18 34.74 -2.06
C CYS A 731 22.93 35.32 -2.72
N GLU A 732 22.41 36.44 -2.19
CA GLU A 732 21.27 37.22 -2.68
C GLU A 732 19.95 36.46 -2.88
N ALA A 733 19.91 35.18 -2.53
CA ALA A 733 18.71 34.35 -2.60
C ALA A 733 17.66 34.86 -1.60
N THR A 734 16.42 35.03 -2.06
CA THR A 734 15.27 35.30 -1.19
C THR A 734 15.16 34.24 -0.11
N LEU A 735 15.17 34.72 1.14
CA LEU A 735 15.08 33.89 2.33
C LEU A 735 13.62 33.53 2.60
N TRP A 736 13.44 32.43 3.33
CA TRP A 736 12.14 31.90 3.70
C TRP A 736 11.97 31.98 5.23
N PRO A 737 10.78 32.30 5.77
CA PRO A 737 10.54 32.21 7.21
C PRO A 737 10.95 30.83 7.77
N GLY A 738 11.71 30.81 8.86
CA GLY A 738 12.32 29.60 9.43
C GLY A 738 13.62 29.12 8.77
N GLY A 739 13.92 29.56 7.54
CA GLY A 739 15.04 29.08 6.72
C GLY A 739 16.32 29.91 6.78
N TYR A 740 16.53 30.74 7.80
CA TYR A 740 17.62 31.73 7.85
C TYR A 740 18.16 31.93 9.27
N GLY A 741 19.34 32.51 9.38
CA GLY A 741 19.87 33.05 10.63
C GLY A 741 20.21 34.53 10.46
N GLN A 742 20.19 35.29 11.55
CA GLN A 742 20.69 36.67 11.59
C GLN A 742 21.99 36.65 12.39
N HIS A 743 23.08 37.19 11.85
CA HIS A 743 24.35 37.18 12.56
C HIS A 743 24.37 38.32 13.61
N PRO A 744 24.76 38.07 14.89
CA PRO A 744 24.57 39.05 15.96
C PRO A 744 25.41 40.32 15.83
N GLY A 745 26.53 40.28 15.12
CA GLY A 745 27.52 41.37 15.08
C GLY A 745 27.26 42.45 14.01
N ASP A 746 26.49 42.15 12.97
CA ASP A 746 26.27 43.03 11.81
C ASP A 746 24.80 43.19 11.42
N GLY A 747 23.90 42.38 11.97
CA GLY A 747 22.46 42.50 11.78
C GLY A 747 21.94 42.00 10.43
N HIS A 748 22.80 41.48 9.55
CA HIS A 748 22.39 40.96 8.25
C HIS A 748 21.76 39.57 8.34
N PHE A 749 20.88 39.26 7.39
CA PHE A 749 20.26 37.95 7.26
C PHE A 749 21.07 37.04 6.33
N TYR A 750 21.31 35.81 6.79
CA TYR A 750 22.06 34.79 6.09
C TYR A 750 21.22 33.53 5.91
N CYS A 751 21.41 32.83 4.78
CA CYS A 751 20.91 31.46 4.67
C CYS A 751 21.72 30.57 5.63
N LEU A 752 21.16 29.44 6.08
CA LEU A 752 21.82 28.59 7.08
C LEU A 752 23.16 27.97 6.64
N GLN A 753 23.54 28.13 5.37
CA GLN A 753 24.83 27.70 4.84
C GLN A 753 25.88 28.83 4.76
N HIS A 754 25.45 30.09 4.83
CA HIS A 754 26.33 31.27 4.83
C HIS A 754 26.29 32.03 6.15
N LEU A 755 25.58 31.53 7.16
CA LEU A 755 25.63 32.07 8.51
C LEU A 755 27.07 31.85 9.05
N PRO A 756 27.82 32.92 9.39
CA PRO A 756 29.16 32.77 9.95
C PRO A 756 29.11 31.94 11.25
N GLN A 757 30.04 31.01 11.42
CA GLN A 757 30.28 30.42 12.74
C GLN A 757 31.04 31.46 13.59
N PRO A 758 30.71 31.63 14.88
CA PRO A 758 31.49 32.50 15.75
C PRO A 758 32.88 31.90 15.95
N ASP A 759 33.91 32.66 15.59
CA ASP A 759 35.30 32.20 15.59
C ASP A 759 35.76 31.82 17.01
N LEU A 760 36.38 30.64 17.12
CA LEU A 760 37.32 30.36 18.21
C LEU A 760 38.69 30.89 17.76
N GLU A 761 39.28 31.73 18.60
CA GLU A 761 40.43 32.59 18.27
C GLU A 761 41.64 31.80 17.73
N GLU A 762 42.22 32.26 16.62
CA GLU A 762 43.53 31.83 16.14
C GLU A 762 44.65 32.47 16.99
N GLU A 763 45.52 31.65 17.59
CA GLU A 763 46.90 32.04 17.91
C GLU A 763 47.80 31.46 16.81
N GLY A 764 48.39 32.33 15.99
CA GLY A 764 48.98 31.94 14.70
C GLY A 764 50.52 31.86 14.67
N SER A 765 51.05 31.38 13.54
CA SER A 765 52.29 31.92 12.97
C SER A 765 52.44 31.57 11.49
N ASP A 766 52.48 32.62 10.69
CA ASP A 766 52.95 32.72 9.30
C ASP A 766 54.20 31.86 8.98
N ARG A 767 54.08 30.97 7.98
CA ARG A 767 54.93 30.88 6.76
C ARG A 767 54.66 29.61 5.95
N GLY A 768 54.61 29.74 4.62
CA GLY A 768 54.92 28.65 3.69
C GLY A 768 56.17 28.99 2.85
N PRO A 769 56.45 28.26 1.76
CA PRO A 769 56.06 26.88 1.45
C PRO A 769 57.27 26.01 1.03
N GLU A 770 57.30 24.72 1.36
CA GLU A 770 58.19 23.76 0.66
C GLU A 770 57.76 22.29 0.87
N SER A 771 57.96 21.50 -0.18
CA SER A 771 57.83 20.03 -0.26
C SER A 771 59.22 19.38 -0.35
N PRO A 772 59.43 18.05 -0.25
CA PRO A 772 58.53 16.93 0.12
C PRO A 772 59.17 15.97 1.19
N GLU A 773 58.71 14.72 1.22
CA GLU A 773 59.37 13.49 1.75
C GLU A 773 59.12 13.01 3.22
N LEU A 774 58.51 11.81 3.28
CA LEU A 774 58.79 10.62 4.14
C LEU A 774 59.48 10.81 5.52
N PRO A 775 58.99 10.12 6.57
CA PRO A 775 59.49 8.75 6.77
C PRO A 775 58.53 7.72 7.41
N THR A 776 58.94 6.45 7.29
CA THR A 776 58.49 5.27 8.07
C THR A 776 59.41 5.05 9.31
N PRO A 777 59.38 3.90 10.02
CA PRO A 777 58.52 3.64 11.18
C PRO A 777 59.31 3.24 12.46
N SER A 778 58.65 3.21 13.62
CA SER A 778 59.00 2.44 14.85
C SER A 778 58.18 2.96 16.04
N GLU A 779 57.90 2.26 17.14
CA GLU A 779 57.74 0.85 17.50
C GLU A 779 57.41 0.86 19.02
N ASN A 780 56.71 -0.16 19.51
CA ASN A 780 56.71 -0.63 20.91
C ASN A 780 56.03 0.17 22.06
N SER A 781 55.14 -0.56 22.75
CA SER A 781 54.96 -0.66 24.22
C SER A 781 53.59 -0.26 24.81
N MET A 782 52.81 -1.29 25.11
CA MET A 782 51.77 -1.35 26.16
C MET A 782 52.38 -2.02 27.43
N PRO A 783 51.67 -2.15 28.58
CA PRO A 783 50.53 -1.40 29.15
C PRO A 783 51.07 -0.71 30.46
N PRO A 784 50.60 -0.92 31.73
CA PRO A 784 49.27 -1.18 32.32
C PRO A 784 48.92 -0.27 33.53
N GLY A 785 47.67 -0.39 34.05
CA GLY A 785 47.37 -0.04 35.46
C GLY A 785 45.95 0.43 35.75
N LEU A 786 45.16 -0.35 36.51
CA LEU A 786 43.86 0.07 37.07
C LEU A 786 44.03 0.94 38.32
N SER A 787 43.09 1.90 38.55
CA SER A 787 42.42 2.12 39.85
C SER A 787 41.28 3.16 39.78
N THR A 788 40.08 2.75 40.18
CA THR A 788 38.90 3.58 40.55
C THR A 788 38.99 4.09 42.01
N PRO A 789 38.03 4.84 42.61
CA PRO A 789 36.80 5.50 42.11
C PRO A 789 36.67 7.00 42.52
N THR A 790 35.57 7.68 42.16
CA THR A 790 34.68 8.50 43.04
C THR A 790 33.57 9.15 42.20
N ALA A 791 32.38 9.35 42.77
CA ALA A 791 31.18 9.84 42.07
C ALA A 791 31.13 11.37 41.92
N SER A 792 30.45 11.89 40.89
CA SER A 792 29.26 12.76 41.03
C SER A 792 28.68 13.29 39.71
N GLN A 793 27.34 13.28 39.66
CA GLN A 793 26.42 14.16 38.89
C GLN A 793 26.30 14.05 37.35
N GLU A 794 25.04 13.85 36.95
CA GLU A 794 24.53 13.99 35.60
C GLU A 794 24.48 15.46 35.16
N GLY A 795 24.88 15.72 33.92
CA GLY A 795 24.59 16.96 33.20
C GLY A 795 24.24 16.61 31.76
N ALA A 796 22.95 16.66 31.40
CA ALA A 796 22.49 16.24 30.08
C ALA A 796 22.90 17.26 29.00
N SER A 797 23.65 16.80 28.00
CA SER A 797 23.92 17.60 26.79
C SER A 797 22.67 17.69 25.91
N PRO A 798 22.36 18.84 25.30
CA PRO A 798 21.17 19.01 24.47
C PRO A 798 21.29 18.27 23.12
N VAL A 799 20.18 17.69 22.68
CA VAL A 799 20.04 17.05 21.36
C VAL A 799 20.02 18.13 20.26
N PRO A 800 20.72 17.95 19.12
CA PRO A 800 20.70 18.94 18.03
C PRO A 800 19.33 19.06 17.37
N GLY A 801 18.77 20.27 17.33
CA GLY A 801 17.53 20.56 16.62
C GLY A 801 17.70 20.52 15.10
N LEU A 802 16.73 19.94 14.39
CA LEU A 802 16.68 19.94 12.92
C LEU A 802 16.45 21.36 12.39
N SER A 803 17.39 21.87 11.62
CA SER A 803 17.33 23.22 11.06
C SER A 803 16.59 23.26 9.71
N GLN A 804 15.62 24.17 9.60
CA GLN A 804 14.73 24.28 8.42
C GLN A 804 15.43 24.98 7.23
N PRO A 805 15.20 24.57 5.97
CA PRO A 805 16.07 24.97 4.86
C PRO A 805 15.75 26.34 4.25
N SER A 806 16.79 27.03 3.80
CA SER A 806 16.71 28.17 2.87
C SER A 806 16.60 27.70 1.41
N ARG A 807 16.11 28.60 0.53
CA ARG A 807 15.99 28.40 -0.92
C ARG A 807 17.36 28.20 -1.61
N ARG A 808 17.86 26.96 -1.68
CA ARG A 808 19.06 26.60 -2.43
C ARG A 808 18.75 26.43 -3.92
N ARG A 809 19.55 27.04 -4.81
CA ARG A 809 19.71 26.49 -6.18
C ARG A 809 20.34 25.11 -6.03
N ILE A 810 19.75 24.06 -6.61
CA ILE A 810 20.41 22.75 -6.73
C ILE A 810 21.72 22.98 -7.51
N ARG A 811 22.85 22.97 -6.81
CA ARG A 811 24.19 23.08 -7.41
C ARG A 811 24.56 21.70 -7.93
N LEU A 812 24.44 21.51 -9.24
CA LEU A 812 25.10 20.42 -9.93
C LEU A 812 26.62 20.53 -9.67
N SER A 813 27.23 19.39 -9.36
CA SER A 813 28.67 19.24 -9.17
C SER A 813 29.46 19.76 -10.38
N SER A 814 30.76 20.01 -10.20
CA SER A 814 31.69 20.26 -11.32
C SER A 814 31.63 19.12 -12.35
N LEU A 815 31.59 17.88 -11.85
CA LEU A 815 31.50 16.65 -12.65
C LEU A 815 30.23 16.57 -13.50
N GLU A 816 29.07 16.96 -12.97
CA GLU A 816 27.81 17.01 -13.73
C GLU A 816 27.80 18.12 -14.79
N ARG A 817 28.52 19.22 -14.58
CA ARG A 817 28.70 20.27 -15.60
C ARG A 817 29.65 19.84 -16.73
N GLN A 818 30.72 19.12 -16.43
CA GLN A 818 31.63 18.52 -17.45
C GLN A 818 30.93 17.46 -18.31
N ARG A 819 30.00 16.70 -17.74
CA ARG A 819 29.14 15.74 -18.47
C ARG A 819 28.10 16.40 -19.38
N LEU A 820 27.88 17.72 -19.26
CA LEU A 820 26.98 18.49 -20.13
C LEU A 820 27.71 19.11 -21.32
N SER A 821 28.96 19.57 -21.17
CA SER A 821 29.76 20.14 -22.26
C SER A 821 30.20 19.12 -23.31
N SER A 822 30.17 17.84 -22.98
CA SER A 822 30.52 16.70 -23.86
C SER A 822 29.34 16.16 -24.69
N LEU A 823 28.16 16.79 -24.63
CA LEU A 823 26.94 16.38 -25.34
C LEU A 823 26.43 17.47 -26.31
N ASN A 824 27.32 18.01 -27.14
CA ASN A 824 26.91 18.73 -28.35
C ASN A 824 26.52 17.73 -29.44
N ILE A 825 25.23 17.67 -29.76
CA ILE A 825 24.70 16.84 -30.84
C ILE A 825 24.81 17.63 -32.16
N THR A 826 25.90 17.43 -32.89
CA THR A 826 25.88 17.53 -34.35
C THR A 826 25.50 16.16 -34.92
N PRO A 827 24.45 16.06 -35.75
CA PRO A 827 24.08 14.79 -36.37
C PRO A 827 25.00 14.51 -37.56
N ASP A 828 25.92 13.57 -37.40
CA ASP A 828 26.74 13.07 -38.51
C ASP A 828 25.97 11.96 -39.27
N PRO A 829 25.83 12.05 -40.60
CA PRO A 829 25.22 10.99 -41.40
C PRO A 829 26.26 9.91 -41.76
N GLU A 830 25.81 8.65 -41.85
CA GLU A 830 26.59 7.44 -42.19
C GLU A 830 27.31 6.71 -41.04
N MET A 831 26.60 5.72 -40.46
CA MET A 831 27.22 4.52 -39.88
C MET A 831 26.39 3.30 -40.28
N GLU A 832 26.97 2.39 -41.07
CA GLU A 832 26.36 1.10 -41.38
C GLU A 832 26.31 0.16 -40.15
N PRO A 833 25.36 -0.80 -40.11
CA PRO A 833 25.33 -1.81 -39.06
C PRO A 833 26.48 -2.83 -39.21
N PRO A 834 27.04 -3.34 -38.09
CA PRO A 834 28.20 -4.24 -38.15
C PRO A 834 27.86 -5.61 -38.78
N PRO A 835 28.85 -6.28 -39.41
CA PRO A 835 28.66 -7.56 -40.07
C PRO A 835 28.30 -8.68 -39.08
N LYS A 836 27.46 -9.61 -39.54
CA LYS A 836 26.97 -10.75 -38.73
C LYS A 836 28.05 -11.84 -38.60
N PRO A 837 28.20 -12.49 -37.44
CA PRO A 837 29.14 -13.60 -37.28
C PRO A 837 28.70 -14.86 -38.05
N PRO A 838 29.65 -15.71 -38.50
CA PRO A 838 29.35 -16.90 -39.27
C PRO A 838 28.69 -18.02 -38.45
N ARG A 839 27.96 -18.91 -39.15
CA ARG A 839 26.98 -19.85 -38.56
C ARG A 839 27.54 -21.07 -37.80
N SER A 840 28.86 -21.19 -37.55
CA SER A 840 29.44 -22.42 -36.96
C SER A 840 29.56 -22.45 -35.43
N CYS A 841 29.48 -21.31 -34.73
CA CYS A 841 29.75 -21.25 -33.27
C CYS A 841 28.65 -21.85 -32.38
N SER A 842 27.52 -22.34 -32.91
CA SER A 842 26.46 -22.97 -32.10
C SER A 842 26.82 -24.36 -31.58
N ALA A 843 27.82 -25.03 -32.15
CA ALA A 843 28.29 -26.34 -31.70
C ALA A 843 29.20 -26.22 -30.46
N LEU A 844 30.23 -25.36 -30.53
CA LEU A 844 31.17 -25.12 -29.43
C LEU A 844 30.48 -24.58 -28.16
N ALA A 845 29.44 -23.74 -28.32
CA ALA A 845 28.65 -23.25 -27.21
C ALA A 845 27.87 -24.34 -26.44
N ARG A 846 27.58 -25.49 -27.07
CA ARG A 846 26.97 -26.65 -26.36
C ARG A 846 28.01 -27.44 -25.59
N GLN A 847 29.19 -27.64 -26.18
CA GLN A 847 30.27 -28.43 -25.58
C GLN A 847 30.87 -27.75 -24.33
N ALA A 848 30.95 -26.42 -24.31
CA ALA A 848 31.36 -25.64 -23.14
C ALA A 848 30.33 -25.63 -21.99
N LEU A 849 29.07 -25.95 -22.27
CA LEU A 849 28.00 -26.06 -21.26
C LEU A 849 27.97 -27.44 -20.58
N GLU A 850 28.48 -28.48 -21.25
CA GLU A 850 28.54 -29.84 -20.71
C GLU A 850 29.77 -30.06 -19.80
N SER A 851 30.86 -29.31 -19.98
CA SER A 851 32.09 -29.44 -19.18
C SER A 851 32.07 -28.72 -17.83
N SER A 852 31.10 -27.84 -17.57
CA SER A 852 31.05 -27.01 -16.33
C SER A 852 30.33 -27.69 -15.15
N PHE A 853 29.96 -28.97 -15.26
CA PHE A 853 29.20 -29.71 -14.24
C PHE A 853 30.04 -30.68 -13.38
N VAL A 854 31.34 -30.43 -13.24
CA VAL A 854 32.25 -31.22 -12.38
C VAL A 854 32.73 -30.36 -11.21
N GLY A 855 32.08 -30.51 -10.05
CA GLY A 855 32.35 -29.65 -8.88
C GLY A 855 31.70 -30.06 -7.56
N TRP A 856 31.21 -31.30 -7.44
CA TRP A 856 30.75 -31.91 -6.18
C TRP A 856 31.43 -33.27 -6.07
N GLY A 857 32.57 -33.31 -5.38
CA GLY A 857 33.53 -34.40 -5.50
C GLY A 857 33.14 -35.68 -4.76
N LEU A 858 33.28 -36.83 -5.45
CA LEU A 858 33.66 -38.15 -4.93
C LEU A 858 34.32 -38.94 -6.09
N PRO A 859 35.27 -39.86 -5.83
CA PRO A 859 36.19 -40.36 -6.86
C PRO A 859 35.72 -41.64 -7.57
N VAL A 860 36.00 -41.77 -8.87
CA VAL A 860 35.89 -43.04 -9.62
C VAL A 860 37.08 -43.18 -10.59
N GLN A 861 37.55 -44.42 -10.73
CA GLN A 861 38.71 -44.83 -11.53
C GLN A 861 38.44 -44.80 -13.05
N SER A 862 39.49 -44.57 -13.83
CA SER A 862 39.48 -44.73 -15.29
C SER A 862 39.75 -46.19 -15.72
N PRO A 863 39.26 -46.59 -16.90
CA PRO A 863 40.20 -46.94 -17.97
C PRO A 863 39.88 -46.29 -19.32
N GLN A 864 40.94 -45.80 -19.99
CA GLN A 864 41.49 -46.27 -21.28
C GLN A 864 40.54 -46.78 -22.40
N VAL A 865 40.82 -46.66 -23.73
CA VAL A 865 41.80 -45.95 -24.60
C VAL A 865 41.35 -46.26 -26.04
N LEU A 866 41.46 -45.33 -27.01
CA LEU A 866 42.15 -45.54 -28.32
C LEU A 866 42.21 -44.24 -29.15
N VAL A 867 43.22 -44.14 -30.02
CA VAL A 867 43.71 -42.92 -30.70
C VAL A 867 43.78 -43.12 -32.21
N THR A 868 43.63 -42.03 -32.98
CA THR A 868 44.20 -41.74 -34.33
C THR A 868 43.71 -40.30 -34.68
N MET A 869 44.50 -39.21 -34.82
CA MET A 869 45.68 -38.91 -35.69
C MET A 869 45.35 -39.15 -37.17
N GLU A 870 45.61 -38.25 -38.15
CA GLU A 870 46.66 -37.21 -38.34
C GLU A 870 46.14 -35.73 -38.31
N LYS A 871 46.90 -34.64 -38.04
CA LYS A 871 48.03 -33.96 -38.76
C LYS A 871 47.66 -33.52 -40.20
N GLU A 872 47.94 -32.32 -40.70
CA GLU A 872 49.09 -31.41 -40.51
C GLU A 872 48.74 -29.91 -40.81
N GLU A 873 49.54 -28.97 -40.26
CA GLU A 873 50.16 -27.70 -40.79
C GLU A 873 49.51 -26.92 -41.99
N GLU A 874 49.63 -25.58 -42.17
CA GLU A 874 50.71 -24.62 -41.87
C GLU A 874 50.27 -23.11 -41.92
N GLU A 875 51.07 -22.23 -41.31
CA GLU A 875 51.35 -20.77 -41.55
C GLU A 875 50.32 -19.62 -41.75
N CYS A 876 50.70 -18.45 -41.20
CA CYS A 876 50.23 -17.08 -41.50
C CYS A 876 51.38 -16.22 -42.06
N PRO A 877 51.09 -15.14 -42.82
CA PRO A 877 51.96 -13.96 -42.89
C PRO A 877 51.28 -12.62 -42.48
N SER A 878 52.12 -11.58 -42.28
CA SER A 878 51.81 -10.18 -41.91
C SER A 878 51.19 -9.36 -43.06
N SER A 879 50.91 -8.04 -43.04
CA SER A 879 51.25 -6.83 -42.25
C SER A 879 50.11 -5.80 -42.48
N SER A 880 49.86 -4.68 -41.79
CA SER A 880 50.73 -3.63 -41.23
C SER A 880 49.95 -2.67 -40.30
N GLU A 881 50.67 -1.86 -39.53
CA GLU A 881 50.16 -0.88 -38.54
C GLU A 881 49.84 0.49 -39.17
N GLU A 882 48.93 1.26 -38.56
CA GLU A 882 49.09 2.71 -38.32
C GLU A 882 48.43 3.05 -36.97
N GLU A 883 49.18 3.69 -36.08
CA GLU A 883 48.72 4.21 -34.78
C GLU A 883 48.45 5.72 -34.89
N VAL A 884 47.48 6.23 -34.12
CA VAL A 884 47.36 7.66 -33.81
C VAL A 884 47.18 7.76 -32.29
N GLU A 885 48.15 8.41 -31.65
CA GLU A 885 48.12 8.72 -30.21
C GLU A 885 47.12 9.85 -29.93
N GLU A 886 46.28 9.71 -28.90
CA GLU A 886 45.63 10.85 -28.22
C GLU A 886 46.16 10.92 -26.78
N GLU A 887 46.42 12.15 -26.32
CA GLU A 887 47.21 12.42 -25.10
C GLU A 887 46.51 12.02 -23.79
N ASP A 888 47.29 11.49 -22.84
CA ASP A 888 46.82 11.15 -21.49
C ASP A 888 46.40 12.40 -20.69
N VAL A 889 45.10 12.53 -20.43
CA VAL A 889 44.57 13.43 -19.40
C VAL A 889 44.33 12.62 -18.13
N PRO A 890 44.87 13.03 -16.96
CA PRO A 890 44.82 12.20 -15.75
C PRO A 890 43.37 11.94 -15.30
N LEU A 891 43.03 10.65 -15.18
CA LEU A 891 41.72 10.18 -14.74
C LEU A 891 41.59 10.25 -13.21
N ASP A 892 40.40 10.69 -12.76
CA ASP A 892 40.13 11.06 -11.38
C ASP A 892 39.77 9.85 -10.47
N SER A 893 40.06 10.00 -9.17
CA SER A 893 40.04 8.97 -8.10
C SER A 893 38.78 8.11 -8.07
N ASP A 894 37.61 8.72 -8.29
CA ASP A 894 36.31 8.03 -8.19
C ASP A 894 36.08 7.00 -9.32
N VAL A 895 36.73 7.17 -10.47
CA VAL A 895 36.70 6.19 -11.56
C VAL A 895 37.60 5.01 -11.23
N GLU A 896 38.70 5.25 -10.52
CA GLU A 896 39.62 4.22 -10.06
C GLU A 896 39.00 3.33 -8.98
N ALA A 897 38.23 3.88 -8.03
CA ALA A 897 37.46 3.09 -7.06
C ALA A 897 36.48 2.11 -7.74
N LEU A 898 35.76 2.58 -8.77
CA LEU A 898 34.86 1.76 -9.59
C LEU A 898 35.60 0.72 -10.45
N LEU A 899 36.81 1.03 -10.92
CA LEU A 899 37.70 0.09 -11.62
C LEU A 899 38.36 -0.93 -10.67
N THR A 900 38.58 -0.59 -9.41
CA THR A 900 39.24 -1.45 -8.42
C THR A 900 38.27 -2.52 -7.91
N LEU A 901 37.03 -2.16 -7.54
CA LEU A 901 35.94 -3.12 -7.27
C LEU A 901 35.67 -4.05 -8.47
N ALA A 902 35.85 -3.51 -9.67
CA ALA A 902 35.74 -4.23 -10.93
C ALA A 902 36.91 -5.17 -11.25
N LYS A 903 38.09 -4.99 -10.63
CA LYS A 903 39.30 -5.80 -10.83
C LYS A 903 39.50 -6.83 -9.71
N THR A 904 39.07 -6.55 -8.48
CA THR A 904 39.17 -7.49 -7.34
C THR A 904 38.17 -8.65 -7.41
N SER A 905 37.02 -8.45 -8.08
CA SER A 905 36.05 -9.52 -8.32
C SER A 905 36.41 -10.32 -9.60
N GLY A 906 37.41 -11.20 -9.49
CA GLY A 906 37.92 -12.02 -10.61
C GLY A 906 36.86 -12.86 -11.35
N THR A 907 35.68 -13.07 -10.77
CA THR A 907 34.53 -13.74 -11.39
C THR A 907 33.70 -12.85 -12.33
N MET A 908 33.82 -11.51 -12.26
CA MET A 908 32.94 -10.58 -13.00
C MET A 908 33.44 -10.18 -14.41
N ASN A 909 34.66 -10.55 -14.81
CA ASN A 909 35.13 -10.34 -16.19
C ASN A 909 34.47 -11.29 -17.21
N ASN A 910 33.84 -12.38 -16.75
CA ASN A 910 33.22 -13.39 -17.61
C ASN A 910 31.85 -12.98 -18.20
N TYR A 911 31.26 -11.85 -17.80
CA TYR A 911 29.92 -11.41 -18.23
C TYR A 911 29.85 -9.91 -18.62
N PRO A 912 30.51 -9.49 -19.71
CA PRO A 912 30.58 -8.08 -20.14
C PRO A 912 29.21 -7.46 -20.45
N THR A 913 28.23 -8.26 -20.90
CA THR A 913 26.84 -7.80 -21.15
C THR A 913 26.07 -7.48 -19.87
N TRP A 914 26.30 -8.22 -18.78
CA TRP A 914 25.63 -7.97 -17.50
C TRP A 914 26.19 -6.71 -16.83
N ARG A 915 27.51 -6.53 -16.87
CA ARG A 915 28.18 -5.28 -16.46
C ARG A 915 27.67 -4.06 -17.24
N ARG A 916 27.57 -4.15 -18.57
CA ARG A 916 26.98 -3.08 -19.42
C ARG A 916 25.51 -2.80 -19.08
N THR A 917 24.74 -3.82 -18.71
CA THR A 917 23.32 -3.68 -18.33
C THR A 917 23.16 -3.02 -16.96
N LEU A 918 24.00 -3.39 -15.98
CA LEU A 918 24.01 -2.77 -14.65
C LEU A 918 24.43 -1.29 -14.74
N LEU A 919 25.52 -0.99 -15.46
CA LEU A 919 25.95 0.39 -15.72
C LEU A 919 24.88 1.21 -16.47
N ARG A 920 24.15 0.59 -17.41
CA ARG A 920 23.02 1.25 -18.10
C ARG A 920 21.90 1.58 -17.11
N ARG A 921 21.50 0.65 -16.24
CA ARG A 921 20.46 0.89 -15.21
C ARG A 921 20.88 1.98 -14.22
N VAL A 922 22.13 2.00 -13.77
CA VAL A 922 22.66 3.06 -12.91
C VAL A 922 22.60 4.43 -13.61
N LYS A 923 22.98 4.50 -14.90
CA LYS A 923 22.83 5.71 -15.73
C LYS A 923 21.37 6.11 -15.95
N GLU A 924 20.46 5.15 -16.13
CA GLU A 924 19.01 5.38 -16.29
C GLU A 924 18.38 5.95 -15.01
N GLU A 925 18.71 5.42 -13.83
CA GLU A 925 18.24 5.96 -12.56
C GLU A 925 18.83 7.35 -12.25
N GLN A 926 20.12 7.58 -12.52
CA GLN A 926 20.73 8.91 -12.45
C GLN A 926 20.01 9.90 -13.40
N MET A 927 19.68 9.47 -14.63
CA MET A 927 18.94 10.29 -15.59
C MET A 927 17.50 10.61 -15.14
N LYS A 928 16.79 9.65 -14.52
CA LYS A 928 15.47 9.88 -13.92
C LYS A 928 15.54 10.90 -12.78
N ARG A 929 16.49 10.73 -11.86
CA ARG A 929 16.76 11.63 -10.73
C ARG A 929 17.06 13.05 -11.21
N PHE A 930 17.95 13.19 -12.21
CA PHE A 930 18.27 14.47 -12.84
C PHE A 930 17.03 15.15 -13.44
N ARG A 931 16.17 14.40 -14.14
CA ARG A 931 14.90 14.92 -14.68
C ARG A 931 13.92 15.37 -13.59
N LYS A 932 13.79 14.62 -12.47
CA LYS A 932 12.98 15.03 -11.29
C LYS A 932 13.51 16.35 -10.70
N ALA A 933 14.82 16.45 -10.47
CA ALA A 933 15.46 17.67 -9.97
C ALA A 933 15.27 18.88 -10.92
N GLN A 934 15.46 18.69 -12.22
CA GLN A 934 15.30 19.75 -13.21
C GLN A 934 13.84 20.21 -13.34
N ALA A 935 12.86 19.32 -13.23
CA ALA A 935 11.44 19.67 -13.24
C ALA A 935 11.05 20.52 -12.02
N ILE A 936 11.48 20.11 -10.83
CA ILE A 936 11.28 20.87 -9.58
C ILE A 936 11.92 22.26 -9.69
N GLN A 937 13.14 22.35 -10.21
CA GLN A 937 13.79 23.65 -10.46
C GLN A 937 12.95 24.55 -11.37
N ARG A 938 12.49 24.07 -12.53
CA ARG A 938 11.66 24.87 -13.45
C ARG A 938 10.41 25.38 -12.73
N ARG A 939 9.70 24.51 -12.01
CA ARG A 939 8.48 24.87 -11.30
C ARG A 939 8.72 25.93 -10.21
N LEU A 940 9.82 25.83 -9.46
CA LEU A 940 10.23 26.86 -8.48
C LEU A 940 10.58 28.22 -9.11
N HIS A 941 11.00 28.27 -10.38
CA HIS A 941 11.18 29.53 -11.11
C HIS A 941 9.85 30.08 -11.66
N GLU A 942 8.96 29.20 -12.16
CA GLU A 942 7.60 29.59 -12.59
C GLU A 942 6.79 30.20 -11.44
N ILE A 943 6.81 29.56 -10.27
CA ILE A 943 6.12 30.06 -9.07
C ILE A 943 6.68 31.42 -8.65
N GLU A 944 8.00 31.62 -8.69
CA GLU A 944 8.61 32.92 -8.40
C GLU A 944 8.22 34.01 -9.40
N ALA A 945 8.15 33.69 -10.70
CA ALA A 945 7.70 34.65 -11.71
C ALA A 945 6.24 35.06 -11.47
N ALA A 946 5.36 34.06 -11.24
CA ALA A 946 3.95 34.28 -10.94
C ALA A 946 3.73 35.08 -9.65
N LEU A 947 4.54 34.85 -8.60
CA LEU A 947 4.45 35.62 -7.35
C LEU A 947 4.83 37.10 -7.56
N ARG A 948 5.87 37.40 -8.36
CA ARG A 948 6.23 38.78 -8.71
C ARG A 948 5.15 39.49 -9.53
N GLU A 949 4.48 38.76 -10.44
CA GLU A 949 3.35 39.29 -11.21
C GLU A 949 2.17 39.62 -10.29
N LEU A 950 1.82 38.72 -9.37
CA LEU A 950 0.76 38.96 -8.37
C LEU A 950 1.08 40.11 -7.43
N GLU A 951 2.33 40.22 -6.97
CA GLU A 951 2.81 41.37 -6.18
C GLU A 951 2.56 42.67 -6.96
N ALA A 952 2.99 42.75 -8.22
CA ALA A 952 2.79 43.93 -9.08
C ALA A 952 1.32 44.24 -9.41
N GLU A 953 0.44 43.23 -9.52
CA GLU A 953 -1.01 43.41 -9.66
C GLU A 953 -1.63 43.93 -8.36
N GLY A 954 -1.25 43.38 -7.21
CA GLY A 954 -1.71 43.82 -5.89
C GLY A 954 -1.36 45.26 -5.58
N VAL A 955 -0.11 45.67 -5.84
CA VAL A 955 0.34 47.06 -5.67
C VAL A 955 -0.53 48.02 -6.49
N LYS A 956 -0.84 47.69 -7.76
CA LYS A 956 -1.70 48.52 -8.62
C LYS A 956 -3.13 48.60 -8.08
N LEU A 957 -3.70 47.48 -7.65
CA LEU A 957 -5.07 47.39 -7.13
C LEU A 957 -5.21 48.14 -5.80
N GLU A 958 -4.24 47.98 -4.89
CA GLU A 958 -4.23 48.66 -3.61
C GLU A 958 -3.96 50.18 -3.74
N LEU A 959 -3.11 50.58 -4.70
CA LEU A 959 -2.97 51.99 -5.09
C LEU A 959 -4.26 52.57 -5.66
N ALA A 960 -5.04 51.80 -6.43
CA ALA A 960 -6.34 52.25 -6.94
C ALA A 960 -7.34 52.44 -5.78
N LEU A 961 -7.45 51.45 -4.89
CA LEU A 961 -8.26 51.52 -3.66
C LEU A 961 -7.91 52.75 -2.79
N ARG A 962 -6.61 53.01 -2.58
CA ARG A 962 -6.13 54.15 -1.76
C ARG A 962 -6.31 55.52 -2.45
N ARG A 963 -6.26 55.59 -3.80
CA ARG A 963 -6.41 56.85 -4.56
C ARG A 963 -7.86 57.28 -4.80
N GLN A 964 -8.82 56.35 -4.82
CA GLN A 964 -10.23 56.65 -5.05
C GLN A 964 -11.06 56.55 -3.77
N SER A 965 -10.72 57.36 -2.75
CA SER A 965 -11.48 57.42 -1.50
C SER A 965 -12.96 57.80 -1.69
N SER A 966 -13.30 58.47 -2.79
CA SER A 966 -14.64 58.95 -3.15
C SER A 966 -15.43 58.09 -4.16
N SER A 967 -14.98 56.90 -4.54
CA SER A 967 -15.75 56.00 -5.43
C SER A 967 -16.95 55.33 -4.73
N PRO A 968 -18.02 54.96 -5.48
CA PRO A 968 -19.20 54.31 -4.92
C PRO A 968 -18.90 52.94 -4.30
N GLU A 969 -19.65 52.58 -3.26
CA GLU A 969 -19.36 51.40 -2.41
C GLU A 969 -19.30 50.08 -3.19
N GLU A 970 -20.18 49.88 -4.17
CA GLU A 970 -20.20 48.70 -5.04
C GLU A 970 -18.85 48.48 -5.75
N GLN A 971 -18.17 49.56 -6.14
CA GLN A 971 -16.88 49.51 -6.84
C GLN A 971 -15.74 49.17 -5.88
N LYS A 972 -15.84 49.59 -4.61
CA LYS A 972 -14.91 49.22 -3.53
C LYS A 972 -15.07 47.74 -3.15
N VAL A 973 -16.30 47.24 -3.04
CA VAL A 973 -16.59 45.82 -2.79
C VAL A 973 -15.97 44.93 -3.88
N LEU A 974 -16.12 45.33 -5.15
CA LEU A 974 -15.57 44.59 -6.29
C LEU A 974 -14.02 44.54 -6.27
N TRP A 975 -13.37 45.64 -5.91
CA TRP A 975 -11.90 45.70 -5.78
C TRP A 975 -11.37 44.95 -4.55
N VAL A 976 -12.08 44.96 -3.43
CA VAL A 976 -11.74 44.13 -2.26
C VAL A 976 -11.88 42.63 -2.60
N GLY A 977 -12.93 42.25 -3.34
CA GLY A 977 -13.09 40.89 -3.87
C GLY A 977 -11.93 40.45 -4.77
N GLN A 978 -11.47 41.33 -5.66
CA GLN A 978 -10.28 41.08 -6.49
C GLN A 978 -9.00 40.95 -5.64
N LEU A 979 -8.83 41.77 -4.61
CA LEU A 979 -7.67 41.70 -3.72
C LEU A 979 -7.64 40.37 -2.94
N LEU A 980 -8.79 39.92 -2.43
CA LEU A 980 -8.91 38.61 -1.76
C LEU A 980 -8.58 37.45 -2.70
N GLN A 981 -8.99 37.50 -3.97
CA GLN A 981 -8.63 36.49 -4.98
C GLN A 981 -7.12 36.46 -5.23
N LEU A 982 -6.45 37.61 -5.32
CA LEU A 982 -5.00 37.69 -5.48
C LEU A 982 -4.26 37.18 -4.23
N VAL A 983 -4.75 37.47 -3.02
CA VAL A 983 -4.23 36.91 -1.75
C VAL A 983 -4.35 35.39 -1.73
N GLN A 984 -5.52 34.84 -2.09
CA GLN A 984 -5.73 33.40 -2.14
C GLN A 984 -4.80 32.72 -3.16
N LYS A 985 -4.60 33.33 -4.33
CA LYS A 985 -3.67 32.85 -5.37
C LYS A 985 -2.20 32.93 -4.93
N LYS A 986 -1.78 34.00 -4.22
CA LYS A 986 -0.46 34.10 -3.56
C LYS A 986 -0.27 32.97 -2.54
N ASN A 987 -1.23 32.76 -1.65
CA ASN A 987 -1.16 31.74 -0.61
C ASN A 987 -1.05 30.32 -1.20
N SER A 988 -1.80 30.02 -2.27
CA SER A 988 -1.70 28.74 -2.98
C SER A 988 -0.32 28.51 -3.60
N LEU A 989 0.28 29.53 -4.23
CA LEU A 989 1.62 29.44 -4.81
C LEU A 989 2.73 29.30 -3.74
N VAL A 990 2.58 29.97 -2.60
CA VAL A 990 3.50 29.84 -1.44
C VAL A 990 3.38 28.45 -0.81
N ALA A 991 2.17 27.87 -0.75
CA ALA A 991 1.96 26.51 -0.27
C ALA A 991 2.63 25.46 -1.20
N GLU A 992 2.50 25.63 -2.53
CA GLU A 992 3.14 24.79 -3.54
C GLU A 992 4.68 24.92 -3.51
N GLU A 993 5.21 26.14 -3.34
CA GLU A 993 6.66 26.38 -3.17
C GLU A 993 7.23 25.57 -1.98
N ALA A 994 6.53 25.56 -0.84
CA ALA A 994 6.94 24.82 0.35
C ALA A 994 6.90 23.29 0.13
N GLU A 995 5.91 22.75 -0.59
CA GLU A 995 5.84 21.32 -0.90
C GLU A 995 7.00 20.87 -1.82
N LEU A 996 7.32 21.68 -2.84
CA LEU A 996 8.46 21.46 -3.71
C LEU A 996 9.79 21.51 -2.94
N MET A 997 9.93 22.39 -1.95
CA MET A 997 11.12 22.46 -1.10
C MET A 997 11.31 21.21 -0.22
N ILE A 998 10.22 20.59 0.29
CA ILE A 998 10.30 19.29 0.98
C ILE A 998 10.76 18.20 0.00
N THR A 999 10.25 18.22 -1.24
CA THR A 999 10.69 17.28 -2.30
C THR A 999 12.18 17.44 -2.65
N VAL A 1000 12.73 18.66 -2.55
CA VAL A 1000 14.18 18.90 -2.69
C VAL A 1000 14.96 18.27 -1.52
N GLN A 1001 14.44 18.32 -0.28
CA GLN A 1001 15.08 17.65 0.86
C GLN A 1001 15.06 16.13 0.72
N GLU A 1002 13.94 15.54 0.31
CA GLU A 1002 13.82 14.11 0.01
C GLU A 1002 14.91 13.68 -0.99
N LEU A 1003 15.03 14.40 -2.11
CA LEU A 1003 16.06 14.14 -3.11
C LEU A 1003 17.47 14.19 -2.51
N ASN A 1004 17.80 15.18 -1.68
CA ASN A 1004 19.12 15.27 -1.06
C ASN A 1004 19.41 14.10 -0.11
N LEU A 1005 18.41 13.64 0.65
CA LEU A 1005 18.56 12.46 1.52
C LEU A 1005 18.69 11.16 0.71
N GLU A 1006 18.00 11.04 -0.42
CA GLU A 1006 18.19 9.94 -1.37
C GLU A 1006 19.61 9.89 -1.96
N GLU A 1007 20.28 11.03 -2.10
CA GLU A 1007 21.68 11.07 -2.56
C GLU A 1007 22.62 10.50 -1.50
N LYS A 1008 22.49 11.00 -0.26
CA LYS A 1008 23.29 10.54 0.88
C LYS A 1008 23.08 9.05 1.15
N GLN A 1009 21.82 8.60 1.11
CA GLN A 1009 21.49 7.18 1.23
C GLN A 1009 22.17 6.35 0.13
N TRP A 1010 22.17 6.83 -1.11
CA TRP A 1010 22.81 6.12 -2.23
C TRP A 1010 24.34 6.10 -2.13
N GLN A 1011 24.97 7.18 -1.66
CA GLN A 1011 26.41 7.27 -1.38
C GLN A 1011 26.81 6.27 -0.29
N LEU A 1012 26.15 6.31 0.87
CA LEU A 1012 26.36 5.37 1.98
C LEU A 1012 26.09 3.91 1.57
N ASP A 1013 25.03 3.66 0.78
CA ASP A 1013 24.75 2.33 0.21
C ASP A 1013 25.85 1.84 -0.75
N GLN A 1014 26.62 2.73 -1.39
CA GLN A 1014 27.78 2.32 -2.22
C GLN A 1014 29.02 2.03 -1.36
N GLU A 1015 29.33 2.91 -0.42
CA GLU A 1015 30.46 2.74 0.51
C GLU A 1015 30.32 1.44 1.32
N LEU A 1016 29.14 1.20 1.90
CA LEU A 1016 28.84 -0.04 2.63
C LEU A 1016 28.93 -1.28 1.73
N ARG A 1017 28.57 -1.20 0.44
CA ARG A 1017 28.80 -2.31 -0.50
C ARG A 1017 30.29 -2.54 -0.77
N GLY A 1018 31.13 -1.51 -0.70
CA GLY A 1018 32.58 -1.65 -0.74
C GLY A 1018 33.10 -2.52 0.40
N TYR A 1019 32.66 -2.24 1.63
CA TYR A 1019 33.04 -3.01 2.83
C TYR A 1019 32.41 -4.41 2.88
N MET A 1020 31.10 -4.52 2.62
CA MET A 1020 30.37 -5.81 2.70
C MET A 1020 30.78 -6.84 1.64
N ASN A 1021 31.30 -6.42 0.48
CA ASN A 1021 31.77 -7.34 -0.56
C ASN A 1021 33.22 -7.82 -0.33
N ARG A 1022 33.90 -7.34 0.71
CA ARG A 1022 35.24 -7.77 1.10
C ARG A 1022 35.13 -8.96 2.06
N GLU A 1023 35.91 -10.01 1.82
CA GLU A 1023 35.87 -11.20 2.70
C GLU A 1023 36.18 -10.83 4.16
N GLU A 1024 35.44 -11.41 5.11
CA GLU A 1024 35.49 -11.04 6.53
C GLU A 1024 36.88 -11.27 7.16
N THR A 1025 37.67 -12.19 6.59
CA THR A 1025 39.07 -12.47 6.92
C THR A 1025 40.05 -11.38 6.46
N LEU A 1026 39.65 -10.53 5.50
CA LEU A 1026 40.46 -9.48 4.89
C LEU A 1026 40.08 -8.06 5.39
N LYS A 1027 39.06 -7.94 6.24
CA LYS A 1027 38.66 -6.66 6.86
C LYS A 1027 39.59 -6.29 8.03
N THR A 1028 40.19 -5.11 7.97
CA THR A 1028 40.94 -4.53 9.09
C THR A 1028 39.99 -4.06 10.21
N ALA A 1029 40.53 -3.71 11.38
CA ALA A 1029 39.73 -3.09 12.44
C ALA A 1029 39.15 -1.73 12.02
N ALA A 1030 39.90 -0.95 11.22
CA ALA A 1030 39.46 0.32 10.65
C ALA A 1030 38.33 0.13 9.62
N ASP A 1031 38.40 -0.90 8.77
CA ASP A 1031 37.31 -1.23 7.83
C ASP A 1031 36.00 -1.55 8.58
N ARG A 1032 36.06 -2.32 9.67
CA ARG A 1032 34.87 -2.63 10.49
C ARG A 1032 34.33 -1.38 11.20
N GLN A 1033 35.20 -0.50 11.69
CA GLN A 1033 34.79 0.76 12.29
C GLN A 1033 34.13 1.71 11.26
N ALA A 1034 34.61 1.72 10.02
CA ALA A 1034 34.00 2.47 8.92
C ALA A 1034 32.66 1.87 8.46
N GLU A 1035 32.55 0.54 8.38
CA GLU A 1035 31.30 -0.18 8.11
C GLU A 1035 30.23 0.11 9.18
N ASP A 1036 30.60 0.03 10.46
CA ASP A 1036 29.74 0.40 11.59
C ASP A 1036 29.34 1.88 11.59
N GLN A 1037 30.24 2.78 11.17
CA GLN A 1037 29.95 4.21 11.08
C GLN A 1037 28.99 4.52 9.92
N GLY A 1038 29.24 3.96 8.73
CA GLY A 1038 28.34 4.09 7.58
C GLY A 1038 26.95 3.52 7.86
N LEU A 1039 26.85 2.42 8.62
CA LEU A 1039 25.56 1.87 9.07
C LEU A 1039 24.82 2.82 10.03
N ARG A 1040 25.53 3.45 10.98
CA ARG A 1040 24.94 4.47 11.87
C ARG A 1040 24.44 5.69 11.09
N GLU A 1041 25.23 6.17 10.13
CA GLU A 1041 24.86 7.32 9.29
C GLU A 1041 23.69 7.01 8.36
N LEU A 1042 23.64 5.79 7.79
CA LEU A 1042 22.51 5.32 6.98
C LEU A 1042 21.21 5.28 7.79
N VAL A 1043 21.25 4.78 9.04
CA VAL A 1043 20.11 4.83 9.97
C VAL A 1043 19.71 6.29 10.28
N GLY A 1044 20.69 7.19 10.44
CA GLY A 1044 20.45 8.62 10.58
C GLY A 1044 19.71 9.24 9.38
N VAL A 1045 20.13 8.91 8.16
CA VAL A 1045 19.47 9.38 6.92
C VAL A 1045 18.06 8.80 6.78
N ILE A 1046 17.84 7.53 7.12
CA ILE A 1046 16.51 6.90 7.11
C ILE A 1046 15.57 7.62 8.11
N ASN A 1047 16.02 7.84 9.34
CA ASN A 1047 15.23 8.58 10.34
C ASN A 1047 14.90 10.02 9.89
N GLN A 1048 15.82 10.69 9.18
CA GLN A 1048 15.56 12.01 8.58
C GLN A 1048 14.51 11.95 7.46
N ARG A 1049 14.47 10.89 6.65
CA ARG A 1049 13.42 10.68 5.65
C ARG A 1049 12.06 10.43 6.30
N ASP A 1050 12.01 9.57 7.33
CA ASP A 1050 10.79 9.28 8.06
C ASP A 1050 10.21 10.53 8.75
N ALA A 1051 11.06 11.43 9.24
CA ALA A 1051 10.65 12.72 9.79
C ALA A 1051 10.03 13.66 8.72
N LEU A 1052 10.59 13.70 7.51
CA LEU A 1052 10.01 14.48 6.39
C LEU A 1052 8.64 13.91 5.95
N ILE A 1053 8.50 12.58 5.89
CA ILE A 1053 7.24 11.92 5.53
C ILE A 1053 6.14 12.26 6.55
N ARG A 1054 6.44 12.20 7.85
CA ARG A 1054 5.51 12.63 8.91
C ARG A 1054 5.11 14.09 8.75
N LEU A 1055 6.07 14.98 8.47
CA LEU A 1055 5.80 16.42 8.28
C LEU A 1055 4.90 16.68 7.05
N GLN A 1056 5.00 15.88 5.98
CA GLN A 1056 4.06 15.93 4.85
C GLN A 1056 2.67 15.41 5.24
N GLU A 1057 2.60 14.32 6.01
CA GLU A 1057 1.33 13.72 6.44
C GLU A 1057 0.57 14.62 7.42
N ASP A 1058 1.24 15.16 8.44
CA ASP A 1058 0.69 16.12 9.41
C ASP A 1058 0.16 17.39 8.73
N ARG A 1059 0.87 17.89 7.71
CA ARG A 1059 0.43 19.02 6.90
C ARG A 1059 -0.80 18.68 6.06
N ARG A 1060 -0.83 17.50 5.41
CA ARG A 1060 -1.99 17.04 4.64
C ARG A 1060 -3.22 16.85 5.54
N LEU A 1061 -3.04 16.34 6.76
CA LEU A 1061 -4.10 16.21 7.77
C LEU A 1061 -4.61 17.58 8.25
N SER A 1062 -3.71 18.56 8.41
CA SER A 1062 -4.07 19.94 8.76
C SER A 1062 -4.88 20.65 7.66
N GLU A 1063 -4.47 20.47 6.39
CA GLU A 1063 -5.18 21.00 5.22
C GLU A 1063 -6.56 20.31 5.03
N LEU A 1064 -6.68 19.02 5.33
CA LEU A 1064 -7.96 18.30 5.37
C LEU A 1064 -8.90 18.82 6.49
N ALA A 1065 -8.37 19.10 7.68
CA ALA A 1065 -9.16 19.63 8.81
C ALA A 1065 -9.71 21.03 8.54
N LEU A 1066 -8.95 21.89 7.85
CA LEU A 1066 -9.40 23.21 7.40
C LEU A 1066 -10.45 23.12 6.28
N GLY A 1067 -10.36 22.11 5.40
CA GLY A 1067 -11.34 21.87 4.33
C GLY A 1067 -12.76 21.58 4.83
N THR A 1068 -12.91 21.03 6.04
CA THR A 1068 -14.21 20.76 6.68
C THR A 1068 -14.86 21.98 7.35
N GLY A 1069 -14.16 23.12 7.47
CA GLY A 1069 -14.67 24.32 8.15
C GLY A 1069 -15.28 25.41 7.25
N ALA A 1070 -15.24 25.24 5.93
CA ALA A 1070 -15.65 26.26 4.95
C ALA A 1070 -17.02 26.00 4.29
N GLN A 1071 -17.91 25.28 4.99
CA GLN A 1071 -19.35 25.22 4.72
C GLN A 1071 -20.11 25.39 6.05
N GLY A 1072 -20.05 26.62 6.58
CA GLY A 1072 -20.79 27.13 7.73
C GLY A 1072 -21.00 28.62 7.55
#